data_AF-A0A8T7AZH4-F1
#
_entry.id   AF-A0A8T7AZH4-F1
#
_cell.length_a   1.000
_cell.length_b   1.000
_cell.length_c   1.000
_cell.angle_alpha   90.00
_cell.angle_beta   90.00
_cell.angle_gamma   90.00
#
_symmetry.space_group_name_H-M   'P 1'
#
loop_
_entity.id
_entity.type
_entity.pdbx_description
1 polymer ?
#
loop_
_entity_poly.entity_id
_entity_poly.type
_entity_poly.pdbx_seq_one_letter_code
_entity_poly.pdbx_strand_id
1 'polypeptide(L)'
;VPEAQRGKYGAFASSGSDGTNHLAALAAAGLTHVHILPAFDIATINEDAAERVDIVDPIEDLCAVVSAAQSYCDQFPGQSIADILDSYAGDSSDQQALVELLRGLDSFNWGYDPYHFDAPEGSYSSDPDGTARILEFRQMVMGLNDLGLRTIMDTVYNHTNASGHLSDKSVLDKVVPGYYHRLDSRTGNVLRESCCDDTAAEHAMMGKFIVDSSVHWARAYKVDGFRYDLMAFHPQSTMEAVGDALSALTIADDGVDGSTMYIYGEGWNFGEVGNDARFVQARQDNLAGTGIGSFNDRIRDAVRGGGPFDSGPGHIDNQGFISGLYVDPNGNNAGSADELSSALSAADRIRVSMAGGLADFGFIDASDNLTTGGAIGAGYTADPQEIVNYISSHDNETLWDIAQYKHPFGTSTADRVRAHVVGNAILTLGQGVPFMHAGQEMLRSKSMDRNSFDSGDWFNFVDFTLMDNNFAVGLPPSGDNSASYIEIAQILGLAAASPSPTDMMDAFDRTAEFLQIRNSTELFRLREASDVINRVRYYNTGSEQVPGLIVQGIDGCVDANFTPEYGSVVTVINARPDDQVIDLFGNHSYMLHPVQQASADPALADAFHDASGFNVPARTVAVFVEAQSNANCSFGAAFSDNTAFLTGDFNDNGFYNAMVQVGDTNWYEGTLALDVMADQRYRIQSPDMSAIDCGGPTGGGPFFTPVDAFSTIQCGSGPDQLSLDIASAGKYKFALDTGNSINPSLVIRSQVGTGFPFAAGGCGFADPGNDNTAQFGEEMFLRGNFTGWAADPMWQLLNMGDGTFQSEFELTAGNLVFKIAGADWSPEYGAPAGPMMTGEPQDIPRASGPGTDITYGVAEDNCYNFEAVPSANTLPEDNAPESLELTISVKPLDTGEPTAQPFVRGGFNGWGEGNPLTMVDATRFETTININAGDWDFKIASSDWATVNCGGPQDLGSSMSTSVDGDTTLSCGQNPANLTANFSTGDYKFTIDASNRANPTLTVTPVGGPTSAASKRVGRQSDIRAEASRYNDAETPELQVTGY
;
A
#
# COMPACT_ATOMS: atom_id res chain seq x y z
N VAL A 1 26.26 -25.95 16.45
CA VAL A 1 27.44 -25.51 15.64
C VAL A 1 28.69 -25.60 16.51
N PRO A 2 29.86 -26.06 16.00
CA PRO A 2 31.13 -25.98 16.72
C PRO A 2 31.42 -24.54 17.19
N GLU A 3 31.98 -24.36 18.38
CA GLU A 3 32.18 -23.04 19.00
C GLU A 3 32.94 -22.06 18.09
N ALA A 4 34.06 -22.50 17.51
CA ALA A 4 34.87 -21.70 16.59
C ALA A 4 34.20 -21.31 15.27
N GLN A 5 32.99 -21.81 15.00
CA GLN A 5 32.21 -21.52 13.78
C GLN A 5 30.92 -20.75 14.08
N ARG A 6 30.62 -20.41 15.35
CA ARG A 6 29.46 -19.59 15.69
C ARG A 6 29.67 -18.16 15.21
N GLY A 7 28.66 -17.57 14.56
CA GLY A 7 28.76 -16.24 13.95
C GLY A 7 29.68 -16.17 12.72
N LYS A 8 30.06 -17.32 12.13
CA LYS A 8 30.99 -17.39 10.99
C LYS A 8 30.36 -18.00 9.75
N TYR A 9 30.91 -17.70 8.57
CA TYR A 9 30.50 -18.31 7.30
C TYR A 9 30.52 -19.83 7.33
N GLY A 10 31.51 -20.45 7.99
CA GLY A 10 31.61 -21.91 8.09
C GLY A 10 30.50 -22.57 8.94
N ALA A 11 29.65 -21.81 9.63
CA ALA A 11 28.43 -22.34 10.25
C ALA A 11 27.51 -23.01 9.23
N PHE A 12 27.41 -22.45 8.02
CA PHE A 12 26.55 -22.97 6.94
C PHE A 12 27.11 -24.27 6.33
N ALA A 13 28.40 -24.54 6.49
CA ALA A 13 29.04 -25.79 6.09
C ALA A 13 29.10 -26.83 7.22
N SER A 14 28.61 -26.50 8.42
CA SER A 14 28.67 -27.37 9.60
C SER A 14 27.55 -28.41 9.61
N SER A 15 27.78 -29.57 8.99
CA SER A 15 26.81 -30.67 8.91
C SER A 15 26.27 -31.10 10.28
N GLY A 16 24.94 -31.26 10.39
CA GLY A 16 24.28 -31.81 11.57
C GLY A 16 24.08 -30.81 12.71
N SER A 17 24.29 -29.51 12.47
CA SER A 17 23.83 -28.47 13.40
C SER A 17 22.32 -28.25 13.27
N ASP A 18 21.67 -27.81 14.35
CA ASP A 18 20.22 -27.56 14.34
C ASP A 18 19.84 -26.52 13.27
N GLY A 19 20.59 -25.41 13.14
CA GLY A 19 20.36 -24.42 12.09
C GLY A 19 20.49 -24.98 10.66
N THR A 20 21.51 -25.81 10.37
CA THR A 20 21.62 -26.46 9.05
C THR A 20 20.54 -27.50 8.80
N ASN A 21 20.12 -28.24 9.82
CA ASN A 21 19.03 -29.22 9.71
C ASN A 21 17.69 -28.52 9.48
N HIS A 22 17.49 -27.37 10.14
CA HIS A 22 16.33 -26.51 9.98
C HIS A 22 16.23 -25.97 8.55
N LEU A 23 17.32 -25.39 8.02
CA LEU A 23 17.38 -24.95 6.62
C LEU A 23 17.14 -26.11 5.64
N ALA A 24 17.70 -27.30 5.92
CA ALA A 24 17.46 -28.49 5.09
C ALA A 24 15.97 -28.91 5.11
N ALA A 25 15.29 -28.80 6.25
CA ALA A 25 13.87 -29.08 6.38
C ALA A 25 13.01 -28.07 5.60
N LEU A 26 13.33 -26.77 5.67
CA LEU A 26 12.68 -25.75 4.85
C LEU A 26 12.93 -25.94 3.35
N ALA A 27 14.16 -26.27 2.96
CA ALA A 27 14.50 -26.59 1.56
C ALA A 27 13.69 -27.79 1.06
N ALA A 28 13.60 -28.86 1.87
CA ALA A 28 12.79 -30.03 1.55
C ALA A 28 11.28 -29.71 1.46
N ALA A 29 10.81 -28.73 2.22
CA ALA A 29 9.43 -28.26 2.16
C ALA A 29 9.15 -27.41 0.90
N GLY A 30 10.16 -26.75 0.34
CA GLY A 30 10.02 -25.96 -0.90
C GLY A 30 10.66 -24.56 -0.86
N LEU A 31 11.38 -24.20 0.22
CA LEU A 31 12.20 -22.99 0.23
C LEU A 31 13.30 -23.11 -0.83
N THR A 32 13.55 -22.04 -1.58
CA THR A 32 14.48 -22.05 -2.71
C THR A 32 15.70 -21.15 -2.52
N HIS A 33 15.59 -20.10 -1.71
CA HIS A 33 16.62 -19.07 -1.54
C HIS A 33 16.83 -18.73 -0.07
N VAL A 34 18.06 -18.34 0.27
CA VAL A 34 18.43 -17.67 1.52
C VAL A 34 18.99 -16.31 1.17
N HIS A 35 18.30 -15.26 1.62
CA HIS A 35 18.80 -13.87 1.61
C HIS A 35 19.69 -13.70 2.83
N ILE A 36 20.99 -13.48 2.61
CA ILE A 36 21.94 -13.12 3.66
C ILE A 36 21.99 -11.60 3.80
N LEU A 37 21.85 -11.10 5.03
CA LEU A 37 22.13 -9.70 5.38
C LEU A 37 23.56 -9.30 4.94
N PRO A 38 23.90 -8.00 4.94
CA PRO A 38 25.20 -7.50 4.51
C PRO A 38 26.38 -8.38 4.91
N ALA A 39 27.03 -8.95 3.89
CA ALA A 39 28.19 -9.83 4.06
C ALA A 39 29.41 -9.34 3.27
N PHE A 40 29.31 -8.15 2.67
CA PHE A 40 30.46 -7.34 2.25
C PHE A 40 31.14 -6.71 3.48
N ASP A 41 32.32 -6.11 3.34
CA ASP A 41 33.09 -5.50 4.42
C ASP A 41 32.39 -4.26 4.97
N ILE A 42 31.99 -4.35 6.25
CA ILE A 42 31.21 -3.35 6.98
C ILE A 42 32.07 -2.55 7.94
N ALA A 43 31.62 -1.34 8.28
CA ALA A 43 32.41 -0.43 9.09
C ALA A 43 32.27 -0.63 10.61
N THR A 44 31.17 -1.26 11.04
CA THR A 44 30.60 -1.15 12.40
C THR A 44 30.91 -2.31 13.34
N ILE A 45 31.57 -3.36 12.87
CA ILE A 45 32.16 -4.41 13.73
C ILE A 45 33.68 -4.28 13.67
N ASN A 46 34.34 -4.30 14.83
CA ASN A 46 35.80 -4.37 14.86
C ASN A 46 36.26 -5.78 14.47
N GLU A 47 37.01 -5.91 13.38
CA GLU A 47 37.49 -7.22 12.92
C GLU A 47 38.49 -7.87 13.89
N ASP A 48 39.21 -7.09 14.72
CA ASP A 48 40.10 -7.63 15.77
C ASP A 48 39.28 -8.20 16.93
N ALA A 49 39.24 -9.53 17.01
CA ALA A 49 38.52 -10.25 18.07
C ALA A 49 39.03 -9.92 19.48
N ALA A 50 40.27 -9.46 19.64
CA ALA A 50 40.81 -9.06 20.95
C ALA A 50 40.30 -7.70 21.44
N GLU A 51 39.68 -6.91 20.56
CA GLU A 51 39.06 -5.62 20.90
C GLU A 51 37.54 -5.72 21.03
N ARG A 52 36.96 -6.92 20.86
CA ARG A 52 35.52 -7.17 21.04
C ARG A 52 35.20 -7.71 22.44
N VAL A 53 33.96 -7.48 22.86
CA VAL A 53 33.39 -8.08 24.07
C VAL A 53 32.01 -8.61 23.72
N ASP A 54 31.82 -9.92 23.77
CA ASP A 54 30.56 -10.59 23.44
C ASP A 54 29.80 -11.01 24.70
N ILE A 55 28.50 -11.30 24.56
CA ILE A 55 27.66 -11.69 25.72
C ILE A 55 28.13 -12.98 26.42
N VAL A 56 28.95 -13.80 25.74
CA VAL A 56 29.53 -15.02 26.31
C VAL A 56 30.75 -14.75 27.20
N ASP A 57 31.32 -13.56 27.13
CA ASP A 57 32.51 -13.18 27.88
C ASP A 57 32.16 -12.79 29.34
N PRO A 58 33.13 -12.91 30.27
CA PRO A 58 32.97 -12.40 31.63
C PRO A 58 32.73 -10.89 31.68
N ILE A 59 31.91 -10.44 32.63
CA ILE A 59 31.62 -9.01 32.81
C ILE A 59 32.87 -8.14 33.02
N GLU A 60 33.97 -8.72 33.55
CA GLU A 60 35.25 -8.04 33.73
C GLU A 60 35.86 -7.55 32.42
N ASP A 61 35.62 -8.23 31.30
CA ASP A 61 36.15 -7.83 30.00
C ASP A 61 35.45 -6.54 29.52
N LEU A 62 34.14 -6.42 29.74
CA LEU A 62 33.40 -5.17 29.50
C LEU A 62 33.88 -4.04 30.42
N CYS A 63 34.05 -4.29 31.72
CA CYS A 63 34.51 -3.26 32.66
C CYS A 63 35.94 -2.78 32.38
N ALA A 64 36.77 -3.60 31.73
CA ALA A 64 38.13 -3.22 31.36
C ALA A 64 38.15 -2.11 30.29
N VAL A 65 37.12 -2.03 29.45
CA VAL A 65 37.02 -1.08 28.34
C VAL A 65 35.93 -0.01 28.51
N VAL A 66 34.87 -0.30 29.28
CA VAL A 66 33.75 0.62 29.56
C VAL A 66 33.68 0.94 31.05
N SER A 67 34.14 2.14 31.44
CA SER A 67 34.13 2.55 32.85
C SER A 67 32.74 2.63 33.47
N ALA A 68 31.70 2.85 32.65
CA ALA A 68 30.31 2.87 33.11
C ALA A 68 29.81 1.48 33.55
N ALA A 69 30.46 0.40 33.13
CA ALA A 69 30.08 -0.96 33.48
C ALA A 69 30.59 -1.41 34.87
N GLN A 70 31.43 -0.61 35.55
CA GLN A 70 32.13 -1.03 36.77
C GLN A 70 31.20 -1.54 37.90
N SER A 71 29.99 -0.98 38.02
CA SER A 71 29.00 -1.43 39.00
C SER A 71 28.55 -2.87 38.78
N TYR A 72 28.48 -3.33 37.52
CA TYR A 72 28.13 -4.71 37.20
C TYR A 72 29.23 -5.67 37.64
N CYS A 73 30.51 -5.32 37.46
CA CYS A 73 31.63 -6.12 37.96
C CYS A 73 31.64 -6.30 39.47
N ASP A 74 31.32 -5.24 40.21
CA ASP A 74 31.24 -5.32 41.68
C ASP A 74 30.06 -6.21 42.12
N GLN A 75 28.97 -6.25 41.35
CA GLN A 75 27.75 -6.97 41.66
C GLN A 75 27.76 -8.44 41.20
N PHE A 76 28.37 -8.73 40.05
CA PHE A 76 28.33 -10.04 39.37
C PHE A 76 29.73 -10.59 39.03
N PRO A 77 30.67 -10.64 39.99
CA PRO A 77 32.05 -11.03 39.70
C PRO A 77 32.15 -12.45 39.12
N GLY A 78 32.83 -12.58 37.98
CA GLY A 78 33.11 -13.83 37.28
C GLY A 78 31.93 -14.47 36.54
N GLN A 79 30.80 -13.77 36.39
CA GLN A 79 29.67 -14.23 35.57
C GLN A 79 29.83 -13.78 34.12
N SER A 80 29.30 -14.57 33.18
CA SER A 80 29.17 -14.11 31.80
C SER A 80 28.12 -13.01 31.70
N ILE A 81 28.23 -12.14 30.69
CA ILE A 81 27.26 -11.08 30.46
C ILE A 81 25.87 -11.66 30.18
N ALA A 82 25.78 -12.76 29.43
CA ALA A 82 24.53 -13.49 29.17
C ALA A 82 23.89 -14.02 30.46
N ASP A 83 24.65 -14.58 31.39
CA ASP A 83 24.11 -15.05 32.69
C ASP A 83 23.55 -13.87 33.52
N ILE A 84 24.16 -12.69 33.41
CA ILE A 84 23.68 -11.47 34.08
C ILE A 84 22.37 -11.01 33.44
N LEU A 85 22.30 -10.96 32.11
CA LEU A 85 21.11 -10.59 31.35
C LEU A 85 19.92 -11.53 31.69
N ASP A 86 20.16 -12.84 31.74
CA ASP A 86 19.17 -13.87 32.10
C ASP A 86 18.70 -13.79 33.55
N SER A 87 19.50 -13.18 34.44
CA SER A 87 19.14 -13.04 35.86
C SER A 87 18.06 -11.99 36.14
N TYR A 88 17.80 -11.10 35.18
CA TYR A 88 16.81 -10.04 35.29
C TYR A 88 15.40 -10.51 34.92
N ALA A 89 14.38 -9.78 35.38
CA ALA A 89 13.00 -10.06 34.99
C ALA A 89 12.79 -9.77 33.49
N GLY A 90 12.00 -10.59 32.80
CA GLY A 90 11.77 -10.50 31.35
C GLY A 90 11.10 -9.20 30.85
N ASP A 91 10.59 -8.38 31.76
CA ASP A 91 9.99 -7.06 31.51
C ASP A 91 10.85 -5.90 32.08
N SER A 92 12.08 -6.18 32.51
CA SER A 92 12.99 -5.18 33.06
C SER A 92 13.70 -4.37 31.97
N SER A 93 14.07 -3.13 32.31
CA SER A 93 14.98 -2.30 31.53
C SER A 93 16.46 -2.60 31.78
N ASP A 94 16.78 -3.48 32.73
CA ASP A 94 18.18 -3.77 33.09
C ASP A 94 18.93 -4.47 31.95
N GLN A 95 18.26 -5.35 31.19
CA GLN A 95 18.87 -6.03 30.04
C GLN A 95 19.33 -5.04 28.99
N GLN A 96 18.44 -4.16 28.51
CA GLN A 96 18.83 -3.17 27.52
C GLN A 96 19.86 -2.16 28.05
N ALA A 97 19.87 -1.87 29.35
CA ALA A 97 20.87 -0.98 29.93
C ALA A 97 22.28 -1.59 29.89
N LEU A 98 22.39 -2.92 30.01
CA LEU A 98 23.67 -3.62 29.87
C LEU A 98 24.05 -3.83 28.40
N VAL A 99 23.09 -4.18 27.53
CA VAL A 99 23.31 -4.29 26.09
C VAL A 99 23.75 -2.96 25.48
N GLU A 100 23.20 -1.82 25.93
CA GLU A 100 23.62 -0.49 25.46
C GLU A 100 25.11 -0.21 25.74
N LEU A 101 25.71 -0.83 26.76
CA LEU A 101 27.13 -0.71 27.05
C LEU A 101 28.01 -1.57 26.13
N LEU A 102 27.43 -2.54 25.42
CA LEU A 102 28.12 -3.40 24.45
C LEU A 102 28.11 -2.84 23.02
N ARG A 103 27.23 -1.88 22.72
CA ARG A 103 27.08 -1.34 21.37
C ARG A 103 28.40 -0.81 20.81
N GLY A 104 28.75 -1.27 19.61
CA GLY A 104 30.02 -0.98 18.94
C GLY A 104 31.25 -1.69 19.53
N LEU A 105 31.07 -2.57 20.52
CA LEU A 105 32.13 -3.43 21.07
C LEU A 105 31.88 -4.91 20.81
N ASP A 106 30.63 -5.34 20.69
CA ASP A 106 30.31 -6.74 20.43
C ASP A 106 30.51 -7.12 18.95
N SER A 107 30.25 -8.39 18.65
CA SER A 107 30.32 -8.94 17.29
C SER A 107 29.01 -8.78 16.51
N PHE A 108 28.11 -7.88 16.92
CA PHE A 108 26.78 -7.78 16.32
C PHE A 108 26.56 -6.43 15.62
N ASN A 109 26.24 -6.51 14.34
CA ASN A 109 25.57 -5.45 13.61
C ASN A 109 24.86 -6.09 12.41
N TRP A 110 23.73 -5.53 11.94
CA TRP A 110 23.16 -5.96 10.67
C TRP A 110 24.09 -5.70 9.48
N GLY A 111 24.91 -4.65 9.55
CA GLY A 111 25.95 -4.37 8.57
C GLY A 111 25.52 -3.47 7.41
N TYR A 112 24.45 -2.69 7.56
CA TYR A 112 24.05 -1.65 6.59
C TYR A 112 24.98 -0.42 6.66
N ASP A 113 26.29 -0.66 6.75
CA ASP A 113 27.35 0.35 6.95
C ASP A 113 28.55 0.07 6.02
N PRO A 114 28.42 0.31 4.71
CA PRO A 114 29.43 -0.14 3.74
C PRO A 114 30.78 0.51 3.94
N TYR A 115 31.82 -0.32 4.07
CA TYR A 115 33.21 0.11 4.05
C TYR A 115 33.89 -0.24 2.72
N HIS A 116 33.89 -1.53 2.33
CA HIS A 116 34.32 -1.98 1.01
C HIS A 116 33.30 -2.94 0.37
N PHE A 117 32.62 -2.49 -0.68
CA PHE A 117 31.54 -3.25 -1.33
C PHE A 117 31.93 -4.60 -1.95
N ASP A 118 33.21 -4.81 -2.30
CA ASP A 118 33.69 -5.98 -3.06
C ASP A 118 34.61 -6.93 -2.26
N ALA A 119 34.60 -6.82 -0.93
CA ALA A 119 35.32 -7.73 -0.04
C ALA A 119 34.34 -8.40 0.93
N PRO A 120 34.46 -9.70 1.25
CA PRO A 120 33.68 -10.31 2.33
C PRO A 120 34.04 -9.69 3.69
N GLU A 121 33.06 -9.62 4.58
CA GLU A 121 33.24 -9.18 5.96
C GLU A 121 34.25 -10.05 6.72
N GLY A 122 35.22 -9.42 7.40
CA GLY A 122 36.28 -10.13 8.08
C GLY A 122 35.83 -10.73 9.41
N SER A 123 34.96 -10.06 10.16
CA SER A 123 34.45 -10.54 11.45
C SER A 123 33.63 -11.84 11.32
N TYR A 124 33.07 -12.14 10.15
CA TYR A 124 32.37 -13.40 9.86
C TYR A 124 33.30 -14.54 9.43
N SER A 125 34.61 -14.29 9.38
CA SER A 125 35.61 -15.30 9.05
C SER A 125 36.40 -15.76 10.28
N SER A 126 37.06 -16.92 10.15
CA SER A 126 37.94 -17.45 11.21
C SER A 126 39.25 -16.68 11.34
N ASP A 127 39.69 -16.02 10.27
CA ASP A 127 40.87 -15.18 10.22
C ASP A 127 40.57 -13.97 9.31
N PRO A 128 40.35 -12.77 9.88
CA PRO A 128 40.11 -11.58 9.08
C PRO A 128 41.34 -11.22 8.24
N ASP A 129 42.56 -11.58 8.66
CA ASP A 129 43.77 -11.21 7.93
C ASP A 129 44.00 -12.10 6.70
N GLY A 130 43.79 -11.53 5.51
CA GLY A 130 44.14 -12.15 4.23
C GLY A 130 42.98 -12.90 3.58
N THR A 131 43.23 -14.13 3.11
CA THR A 131 42.34 -14.79 2.13
C THR A 131 41.36 -15.79 2.73
N ALA A 132 41.34 -15.99 4.05
CA ALA A 132 40.42 -16.95 4.69
C ALA A 132 38.96 -16.54 4.47
N ARG A 133 38.62 -15.26 4.68
CA ARG A 133 37.29 -14.68 4.39
C ARG A 133 36.76 -14.98 2.98
N ILE A 134 37.63 -14.98 1.97
CA ILE A 134 37.26 -15.30 0.57
C ILE A 134 36.86 -16.77 0.43
N LEU A 135 37.64 -17.67 1.03
CA LEU A 135 37.38 -19.11 0.95
C LEU A 135 36.15 -19.50 1.76
N GLU A 136 36.00 -18.94 2.95
CA GLU A 136 34.91 -19.26 3.87
C GLU A 136 33.56 -18.72 3.38
N PHE A 137 33.52 -17.51 2.79
CA PHE A 137 32.31 -17.02 2.10
C PHE A 137 31.88 -17.99 0.98
N ARG A 138 32.83 -18.44 0.14
CA ARG A 138 32.54 -19.43 -0.90
C ARG A 138 32.08 -20.77 -0.33
N GLN A 139 32.59 -21.17 0.84
CA GLN A 139 32.14 -22.38 1.54
C GLN A 139 30.73 -22.23 2.08
N MET A 140 30.32 -21.04 2.54
CA MET A 140 28.93 -20.75 2.91
C MET A 140 28.01 -20.91 1.70
N VAL A 141 28.31 -20.26 0.58
CA VAL A 141 27.52 -20.36 -0.67
C VAL A 141 27.42 -21.83 -1.10
N MET A 142 28.54 -22.54 -1.11
CA MET A 142 28.55 -23.98 -1.41
C MET A 142 27.71 -24.80 -0.43
N GLY A 143 27.79 -24.52 0.87
CA GLY A 143 27.01 -25.21 1.90
C GLY A 143 25.51 -25.01 1.74
N LEU A 144 25.07 -23.80 1.40
CA LEU A 144 23.67 -23.51 1.07
C LEU A 144 23.24 -24.23 -0.21
N ASN A 145 24.05 -24.18 -1.27
CA ASN A 145 23.77 -24.87 -2.52
C ASN A 145 23.70 -26.40 -2.35
N ASP A 146 24.54 -26.99 -1.49
CA ASP A 146 24.51 -28.42 -1.15
C ASP A 146 23.20 -28.83 -0.44
N LEU A 147 22.52 -27.89 0.22
CA LEU A 147 21.18 -28.07 0.79
C LEU A 147 20.06 -27.85 -0.25
N GLY A 148 20.39 -27.45 -1.49
CA GLY A 148 19.44 -27.08 -2.53
C GLY A 148 18.94 -25.64 -2.43
N LEU A 149 19.60 -24.78 -1.65
CA LEU A 149 19.25 -23.38 -1.45
C LEU A 149 20.19 -22.47 -2.24
N ARG A 150 19.61 -21.53 -2.99
CA ARG A 150 20.31 -20.45 -3.67
C ARG A 150 20.63 -19.31 -2.70
N THR A 151 21.71 -18.56 -2.94
CA THR A 151 22.14 -17.46 -2.08
C THR A 151 21.82 -16.10 -2.70
N ILE A 152 20.97 -15.31 -2.06
CA ILE A 152 20.76 -13.89 -2.38
C ILE A 152 21.61 -13.05 -1.45
N MET A 153 22.38 -12.11 -1.99
CA MET A 153 23.17 -11.18 -1.19
C MET A 153 22.45 -9.84 -1.04
N ASP A 154 22.34 -9.33 0.19
CA ASP A 154 21.97 -7.94 0.43
C ASP A 154 23.11 -7.00 0.03
N THR A 155 22.78 -5.96 -0.73
CA THR A 155 23.74 -4.99 -1.25
C THR A 155 23.27 -3.57 -0.96
N VAL A 156 24.19 -2.74 -0.50
CA VAL A 156 23.87 -1.43 0.10
C VAL A 156 24.59 -0.31 -0.66
N TYR A 157 24.37 -0.21 -1.97
CA TYR A 157 25.08 0.77 -2.77
C TYR A 157 24.57 2.21 -2.60
N ASN A 158 23.43 2.42 -1.92
CA ASN A 158 22.76 3.71 -1.82
C ASN A 158 23.51 4.72 -0.94
N HIS A 159 24.38 4.27 -0.05
CA HIS A 159 25.24 5.13 0.76
C HIS A 159 26.62 4.47 1.04
N THR A 160 27.50 5.23 1.67
CA THR A 160 28.71 4.71 2.34
C THR A 160 28.66 5.06 3.81
N ASN A 161 29.35 4.30 4.67
CA ASN A 161 29.43 4.62 6.10
C ASN A 161 30.04 6.01 6.37
N ALA A 162 31.01 6.44 5.56
CA ALA A 162 31.61 7.76 5.71
C ALA A 162 32.20 8.33 4.42
N SER A 163 32.25 9.66 4.36
CA SER A 163 32.85 10.49 3.33
C SER A 163 33.87 11.47 3.92
N GLY A 164 34.46 12.33 3.09
CA GLY A 164 35.42 13.35 3.48
C GLY A 164 36.83 12.80 3.72
N HIS A 165 37.75 13.72 4.05
CA HIS A 165 39.18 13.42 4.14
C HIS A 165 39.66 12.92 5.51
N LEU A 166 38.85 13.10 6.56
CA LEU A 166 39.28 12.88 7.95
C LEU A 166 38.87 11.51 8.50
N SER A 167 37.75 10.94 8.05
CA SER A 167 37.29 9.64 8.56
C SER A 167 38.15 8.52 8.00
N ASP A 168 38.65 7.62 8.83
CA ASP A 168 39.37 6.43 8.38
C ASP A 168 38.47 5.46 7.62
N LYS A 169 37.15 5.53 7.82
CA LYS A 169 36.14 4.74 7.12
C LYS A 169 35.69 5.34 5.77
N SER A 170 36.29 6.46 5.34
CA SER A 170 36.03 7.06 4.01
C SER A 170 37.05 6.55 2.99
N VAL A 171 36.55 5.92 1.92
CA VAL A 171 37.36 5.37 0.81
C VAL A 171 37.12 6.16 -0.47
N LEU A 172 35.93 6.04 -1.06
CA LEU A 172 35.59 6.61 -2.37
C LEU A 172 35.82 8.13 -2.42
N ASP A 173 35.38 8.84 -1.38
CA ASP A 173 35.48 10.30 -1.32
C ASP A 173 36.90 10.80 -1.04
N LYS A 174 37.79 9.97 -0.46
CA LYS A 174 39.23 10.30 -0.39
C LYS A 174 39.90 10.19 -1.75
N VAL A 175 39.47 9.25 -2.59
CA VAL A 175 40.07 9.00 -3.91
C VAL A 175 39.60 10.04 -4.94
N VAL A 176 38.30 10.28 -5.03
CA VAL A 176 37.71 11.30 -5.92
C VAL A 176 36.68 12.13 -5.15
N PRO A 177 37.13 13.20 -4.46
CA PRO A 177 36.27 13.99 -3.57
C PRO A 177 35.09 14.64 -4.29
N GLY A 178 33.91 14.54 -3.70
CA GLY A 178 32.66 15.14 -4.19
C GLY A 178 32.10 14.49 -5.46
N TYR A 179 32.59 13.30 -5.85
CA TYR A 179 32.10 12.60 -7.04
C TYR A 179 31.19 11.41 -6.70
N TYR A 180 31.59 10.52 -5.79
CA TYR A 180 30.78 9.30 -5.53
C TYR A 180 29.55 9.56 -4.67
N HIS A 181 29.47 10.74 -4.07
CA HIS A 181 28.41 11.13 -3.13
C HIS A 181 27.47 12.17 -3.74
N ARG A 182 26.20 12.10 -3.34
CA ARG A 182 25.21 13.09 -3.72
C ARG A 182 25.34 14.31 -2.83
N LEU A 183 25.34 15.48 -3.46
CA LEU A 183 25.61 16.74 -2.77
C LEU A 183 24.38 17.67 -2.78
N ASP A 184 24.25 18.43 -1.70
CA ASP A 184 23.37 19.58 -1.64
C ASP A 184 23.86 20.66 -2.62
N SER A 185 22.96 21.11 -3.50
CA SER A 185 23.29 22.03 -4.59
C SER A 185 23.76 23.42 -4.13
N ARG A 186 23.49 23.80 -2.88
CA ARG A 186 23.79 25.14 -2.35
C ARG A 186 25.07 25.15 -1.52
N THR A 187 25.25 24.14 -0.68
CA THR A 187 26.33 24.04 0.30
C THR A 187 27.47 23.16 -0.19
N GLY A 188 27.20 22.20 -1.09
CA GLY A 188 28.14 21.16 -1.48
C GLY A 188 28.36 20.09 -0.41
N ASN A 189 27.55 20.09 0.66
CA ASN A 189 27.60 19.05 1.69
C ASN A 189 27.05 17.74 1.12
N VAL A 190 27.60 16.62 1.59
CA VAL A 190 27.06 15.28 1.33
C VAL A 190 25.67 15.16 1.95
N LEU A 191 24.72 14.62 1.18
CA LEU A 191 23.36 14.34 1.63
C LEU A 191 23.30 13.03 2.43
N ARG A 192 22.29 12.92 3.29
CA ARG A 192 22.12 11.81 4.24
C ARG A 192 20.69 11.38 4.45
N GLU A 193 19.91 11.38 3.38
CA GLU A 193 18.49 11.02 3.47
C GLU A 193 18.29 9.50 3.56
N SER A 194 19.26 8.68 3.11
CA SER A 194 19.20 7.22 3.28
C SER A 194 19.39 6.79 4.73
N CYS A 195 20.39 7.38 5.41
CA CYS A 195 20.77 7.28 6.83
C CYS A 195 22.20 7.82 7.03
N CYS A 196 23.08 7.50 6.07
CA CYS A 196 24.51 7.79 6.08
C CYS A 196 24.90 8.64 4.86
N ASP A 197 26.14 8.59 4.39
CA ASP A 197 26.61 9.47 3.30
C ASP A 197 26.15 8.94 1.93
N ASP A 198 25.08 9.54 1.37
CA ASP A 198 24.36 9.10 0.16
C ASP A 198 25.29 9.03 -1.07
N THR A 199 25.25 7.92 -1.82
CA THR A 199 25.98 7.79 -3.09
C THR A 199 25.21 8.37 -4.27
N ALA A 200 25.92 8.74 -5.33
CA ALA A 200 25.35 9.32 -6.55
C ALA A 200 25.42 8.34 -7.73
N ALA A 201 24.56 7.31 -7.75
CA ALA A 201 24.50 6.31 -8.83
C ALA A 201 24.16 6.89 -10.23
N GLU A 202 23.62 8.11 -10.28
CA GLU A 202 23.45 8.90 -11.50
C GLU A 202 24.78 9.37 -12.13
N HIS A 203 25.88 9.33 -11.37
CA HIS A 203 27.20 9.60 -11.91
C HIS A 203 27.78 8.37 -12.59
N ALA A 204 28.30 8.55 -13.80
CA ALA A 204 28.71 7.47 -14.69
C ALA A 204 29.62 6.41 -14.04
N MET A 205 30.60 6.82 -13.22
CA MET A 205 31.52 5.86 -12.59
C MET A 205 30.93 5.19 -11.35
N MET A 206 29.95 5.79 -10.67
CA MET A 206 29.23 5.12 -9.58
C MET A 206 28.22 4.11 -10.15
N GLY A 207 27.42 4.50 -11.16
CA GLY A 207 26.54 3.56 -11.85
C GLY A 207 27.29 2.39 -12.47
N LYS A 208 28.46 2.65 -13.10
CA LYS A 208 29.36 1.58 -13.56
C LYS A 208 29.88 0.70 -12.42
N PHE A 209 30.26 1.29 -11.29
CA PHE A 209 30.77 0.56 -10.14
C PHE A 209 29.73 -0.44 -9.60
N ILE A 210 28.47 -0.02 -9.48
CA ILE A 210 27.37 -0.90 -9.07
C ILE A 210 27.27 -2.11 -10.01
N VAL A 211 27.22 -1.89 -11.33
CA VAL A 211 27.15 -2.99 -12.31
C VAL A 211 28.36 -3.92 -12.22
N ASP A 212 29.57 -3.38 -12.16
CA ASP A 212 30.79 -4.17 -12.08
C ASP A 212 30.86 -4.99 -10.78
N SER A 213 30.42 -4.41 -9.66
CA SER A 213 30.39 -5.04 -8.34
C SER A 213 29.39 -6.21 -8.30
N SER A 214 28.17 -6.04 -8.82
CA SER A 214 27.19 -7.12 -8.91
C SER A 214 27.72 -8.29 -9.76
N VAL A 215 28.36 -8.00 -10.90
CA VAL A 215 29.02 -9.03 -11.73
C VAL A 215 30.20 -9.68 -11.00
N HIS A 216 30.95 -8.91 -10.20
CA HIS A 216 32.04 -9.44 -9.38
C HIS A 216 31.52 -10.50 -8.39
N TRP A 217 30.49 -10.17 -7.61
CA TRP A 217 29.90 -11.09 -6.64
C TRP A 217 29.34 -12.35 -7.31
N ALA A 218 28.59 -12.19 -8.39
CA ALA A 218 28.05 -13.28 -9.20
C ALA A 218 29.17 -14.22 -9.70
N ARG A 219 30.20 -13.68 -10.37
CA ARG A 219 31.26 -14.48 -10.98
C ARG A 219 32.22 -15.08 -9.94
N ALA A 220 32.67 -14.27 -9.00
CA ALA A 220 33.72 -14.64 -8.05
C ALA A 220 33.21 -15.46 -6.88
N TYR A 221 31.99 -15.20 -6.40
CA TYR A 221 31.44 -15.86 -5.21
C TYR A 221 30.24 -16.75 -5.50
N LYS A 222 29.71 -16.74 -6.74
CA LYS A 222 28.60 -17.59 -7.18
C LYS A 222 27.31 -17.36 -6.40
N VAL A 223 27.09 -16.13 -5.93
CA VAL A 223 25.77 -15.73 -5.44
C VAL A 223 24.75 -15.84 -6.59
N ASP A 224 23.52 -16.19 -6.25
CA ASP A 224 22.45 -16.52 -7.18
C ASP A 224 21.53 -15.33 -7.49
N GLY A 225 21.70 -14.21 -6.80
CA GLY A 225 20.90 -12.99 -7.00
C GLY A 225 21.19 -11.95 -5.93
N PHE A 226 20.47 -10.83 -6.00
CA PHE A 226 20.75 -9.64 -5.18
C PHE A 226 19.47 -8.98 -4.67
N ARG A 227 19.52 -8.54 -3.41
CA ARG A 227 18.60 -7.56 -2.86
C ARG A 227 19.31 -6.21 -2.80
N TYR A 228 18.70 -5.17 -3.36
CA TYR A 228 19.21 -3.80 -3.32
C TYR A 228 18.50 -3.02 -2.21
N ASP A 229 19.26 -2.67 -1.19
CA ASP A 229 18.86 -1.77 -0.11
C ASP A 229 18.53 -0.38 -0.65
N LEU A 230 17.43 0.20 -0.18
CA LEU A 230 16.90 1.49 -0.63
C LEU A 230 17.02 1.70 -2.15
N MET A 231 16.64 0.69 -2.92
CA MET A 231 16.85 0.61 -4.38
C MET A 231 16.39 1.86 -5.13
N ALA A 232 15.35 2.55 -4.66
CA ALA A 232 14.86 3.81 -5.23
C ALA A 232 15.86 5.00 -5.18
N PHE A 233 16.96 4.88 -4.43
CA PHE A 233 18.10 5.82 -4.45
C PHE A 233 19.01 5.62 -5.68
N HIS A 234 18.71 4.62 -6.50
CA HIS A 234 19.37 4.36 -7.78
C HIS A 234 18.47 4.75 -8.96
N PRO A 235 19.04 5.23 -10.08
CA PRO A 235 18.30 5.35 -11.33
C PRO A 235 17.77 3.99 -11.79
N GLN A 236 16.52 3.93 -12.27
CA GLN A 236 15.95 2.74 -12.90
C GLN A 236 16.90 2.17 -13.96
N SER A 237 17.46 3.03 -14.81
CA SER A 237 18.39 2.62 -15.87
C SER A 237 19.67 1.94 -15.36
N THR A 238 20.12 2.25 -14.13
CA THR A 238 21.27 1.56 -13.52
C THR A 238 20.87 0.14 -13.12
N MET A 239 19.65 -0.03 -12.61
CA MET A 239 19.16 -1.36 -12.22
C MET A 239 18.84 -2.26 -13.40
N GLU A 240 18.30 -1.70 -14.48
CA GLU A 240 18.16 -2.42 -15.76
C GLU A 240 19.53 -2.84 -16.31
N ALA A 241 20.53 -1.96 -16.24
CA ALA A 241 21.90 -2.30 -16.66
C ALA A 241 22.54 -3.40 -15.81
N VAL A 242 22.23 -3.46 -14.51
CA VAL A 242 22.59 -4.60 -13.64
C VAL A 242 21.93 -5.88 -14.15
N GLY A 243 20.62 -5.87 -14.39
CA GLY A 243 19.87 -7.02 -14.90
C GLY A 243 20.42 -7.54 -16.23
N ASP A 244 20.70 -6.65 -17.18
CA ASP A 244 21.33 -6.97 -18.46
C ASP A 244 22.73 -7.59 -18.29
N ALA A 245 23.55 -7.03 -17.40
CA ALA A 245 24.90 -7.50 -17.17
C ALA A 245 24.94 -8.88 -16.50
N LEU A 246 24.04 -9.12 -15.54
CA LEU A 246 23.93 -10.41 -14.85
C LEU A 246 23.38 -11.48 -15.78
N SER A 247 22.30 -11.20 -16.52
CA SER A 247 21.69 -12.16 -17.45
C SER A 247 22.61 -12.59 -18.60
N ALA A 248 23.59 -11.75 -18.95
CA ALA A 248 24.61 -12.06 -19.95
C ALA A 248 25.68 -13.07 -19.46
N LEU A 249 25.77 -13.35 -18.15
CA LEU A 249 26.76 -14.29 -17.62
C LEU A 249 26.40 -15.73 -17.98
N THR A 250 27.38 -16.50 -18.45
CA THR A 250 27.17 -17.90 -18.85
C THR A 250 28.09 -18.87 -18.14
N ILE A 251 27.65 -20.14 -18.02
CA ILE A 251 28.48 -21.19 -17.40
C ILE A 251 29.82 -21.33 -18.16
N ALA A 252 29.82 -21.17 -19.48
CA ALA A 252 31.01 -21.37 -20.31
C ALA A 252 32.09 -20.31 -20.08
N ASP A 253 31.70 -19.04 -19.97
CA ASP A 253 32.64 -17.91 -19.90
C ASP A 253 32.86 -17.41 -18.47
N ASP A 254 31.84 -17.52 -17.60
CA ASP A 254 31.81 -16.94 -16.25
C ASP A 254 31.70 -18.00 -15.14
N GLY A 255 31.29 -19.22 -15.48
CA GLY A 255 31.09 -20.31 -14.52
C GLY A 255 29.83 -20.17 -13.66
N VAL A 256 28.86 -19.35 -14.07
CA VAL A 256 27.53 -19.19 -13.45
C VAL A 256 26.46 -19.03 -14.54
N ASP A 257 25.23 -19.43 -14.27
CA ASP A 257 24.09 -19.21 -15.17
C ASP A 257 23.34 -17.94 -14.77
N GLY A 258 23.71 -16.83 -15.41
CA GLY A 258 23.14 -15.51 -15.16
C GLY A 258 21.67 -15.39 -15.52
N SER A 259 21.16 -16.22 -16.44
CA SER A 259 19.76 -16.18 -16.90
C SER A 259 18.74 -16.53 -15.82
N THR A 260 19.21 -17.11 -14.71
CA THR A 260 18.38 -17.49 -13.55
C THR A 260 18.54 -16.56 -12.36
N MET A 261 19.34 -15.51 -12.48
CA MET A 261 19.58 -14.56 -11.39
C MET A 261 18.39 -13.63 -11.21
N TYR A 262 17.92 -13.54 -9.97
CA TYR A 262 16.83 -12.66 -9.60
C TYR A 262 17.37 -11.43 -8.87
N ILE A 263 16.88 -10.25 -9.25
CA ILE A 263 17.18 -9.00 -8.58
C ILE A 263 15.89 -8.36 -8.07
N TYR A 264 15.94 -7.86 -6.84
CA TYR A 264 14.84 -7.14 -6.23
C TYR A 264 15.36 -6.12 -5.23
N GLY A 265 14.49 -5.27 -4.68
CA GLY A 265 14.92 -4.33 -3.66
C GLY A 265 13.79 -3.47 -3.08
N GLU A 266 14.22 -2.42 -2.40
CA GLU A 266 13.34 -1.48 -1.72
C GLU A 266 13.00 -0.27 -2.60
N GLY A 267 11.87 -0.36 -3.30
CA GLY A 267 11.39 0.68 -4.20
C GLY A 267 10.70 1.87 -3.51
N TRP A 268 11.11 2.26 -2.30
CA TRP A 268 10.45 3.29 -1.48
C TRP A 268 10.64 4.71 -2.04
N ASN A 269 9.58 5.48 -2.16
CA ASN A 269 9.63 6.84 -2.73
C ASN A 269 9.80 7.92 -1.64
N PHE A 270 11.04 8.35 -1.37
CA PHE A 270 11.33 9.40 -0.38
C PHE A 270 12.68 10.11 -0.64
N GLY A 271 13.03 11.04 0.25
CA GLY A 271 14.34 11.71 0.26
C GLY A 271 14.55 12.71 -0.88
N GLU A 272 15.81 13.03 -1.13
CA GLU A 272 16.31 13.94 -2.15
C GLU A 272 16.15 13.44 -3.60
N VAL A 273 15.85 12.15 -3.75
CA VAL A 273 15.59 11.48 -5.04
C VAL A 273 14.09 11.32 -5.31
N GLY A 274 13.25 11.48 -4.28
CA GLY A 274 11.82 11.23 -4.32
C GLY A 274 11.08 11.97 -5.43
N ASN A 275 10.03 11.33 -5.94
CA ASN A 275 9.22 11.80 -7.06
C ASN A 275 10.07 12.12 -8.30
N ASP A 276 11.08 11.29 -8.56
CA ASP A 276 12.02 11.42 -9.69
C ASP A 276 12.78 12.76 -9.74
N ALA A 277 12.99 13.40 -8.58
CA ALA A 277 13.53 14.76 -8.51
C ALA A 277 14.92 14.92 -9.15
N ARG A 278 15.69 13.83 -9.25
CA ARG A 278 17.05 13.83 -9.83
C ARG A 278 17.18 12.94 -11.07
N PHE A 279 16.45 11.84 -11.10
CA PHE A 279 16.42 10.83 -12.15
C PHE A 279 15.15 10.00 -11.97
N VAL A 280 14.76 9.23 -13.00
CA VAL A 280 13.72 8.22 -12.86
C VAL A 280 14.19 7.17 -11.86
N GLN A 281 13.57 7.13 -10.70
CA GLN A 281 13.96 6.24 -9.60
C GLN A 281 13.63 4.79 -9.93
N ALA A 282 14.42 3.84 -9.43
CA ALA A 282 14.02 2.44 -9.32
C ALA A 282 12.99 2.24 -8.18
N ARG A 283 11.87 2.98 -8.23
CA ARG A 283 10.74 2.89 -7.30
C ARG A 283 9.65 1.96 -7.83
N GLN A 284 8.77 1.48 -6.95
CA GLN A 284 7.78 0.43 -7.24
C GLN A 284 7.02 0.59 -8.57
N ASP A 285 6.41 1.75 -8.82
CA ASP A 285 5.63 2.06 -10.02
C ASP A 285 6.49 2.21 -11.29
N ASN A 286 7.71 2.74 -11.16
CA ASN A 286 8.63 2.88 -12.29
C ASN A 286 9.21 1.52 -12.76
N LEU A 287 9.24 0.52 -11.88
CA LEU A 287 9.79 -0.81 -12.16
C LEU A 287 8.81 -1.76 -12.86
N ALA A 288 7.55 -1.37 -13.03
CA ALA A 288 6.57 -2.17 -13.74
C ALA A 288 7.04 -2.47 -15.18
N GLY A 289 7.10 -3.75 -15.54
CA GLY A 289 7.53 -4.23 -16.86
C GLY A 289 9.05 -4.40 -17.01
N THR A 290 9.84 -4.15 -15.97
CA THR A 290 11.31 -4.34 -16.00
C THR A 290 11.74 -5.75 -15.62
N GLY A 291 10.87 -6.53 -14.98
CA GLY A 291 11.19 -7.82 -14.38
C GLY A 291 12.01 -7.76 -13.08
N ILE A 292 12.23 -6.55 -12.53
CA ILE A 292 12.94 -6.33 -11.27
C ILE A 292 11.94 -6.31 -10.12
N GLY A 293 12.19 -7.12 -9.10
CA GLY A 293 11.31 -7.21 -7.93
C GLY A 293 11.34 -5.99 -7.03
N SER A 294 10.22 -5.68 -6.37
CA SER A 294 10.21 -4.74 -5.25
C SER A 294 9.35 -5.24 -4.09
N PHE A 295 9.78 -4.91 -2.86
CA PHE A 295 9.02 -5.27 -1.66
C PHE A 295 7.62 -4.64 -1.66
N ASN A 296 6.61 -5.43 -1.33
CA ASN A 296 5.22 -4.99 -1.25
C ASN A 296 4.81 -4.69 0.20
N ASP A 297 4.77 -3.40 0.52
CA ASP A 297 4.25 -2.84 1.78
C ASP A 297 2.73 -2.94 1.91
N ARG A 298 1.95 -3.01 0.82
CA ARG A 298 0.49 -3.06 0.88
C ARG A 298 -0.03 -4.33 1.56
N ILE A 299 0.56 -5.49 1.24
CA ILE A 299 0.21 -6.75 1.93
C ILE A 299 0.72 -6.77 3.37
N ARG A 300 1.93 -6.25 3.61
CA ARG A 300 2.53 -6.16 4.95
C ARG A 300 1.58 -5.46 5.91
N ASP A 301 1.13 -4.27 5.53
CA ASP A 301 0.32 -3.40 6.38
C ASP A 301 -1.12 -3.91 6.51
N ALA A 302 -1.70 -4.47 5.44
CA ALA A 302 -3.02 -5.07 5.50
C ALA A 302 -3.08 -6.32 6.41
N VAL A 303 -2.02 -7.15 6.38
CA VAL A 303 -1.93 -8.35 7.22
C VAL A 303 -1.61 -7.99 8.67
N ARG A 304 -0.55 -7.21 8.93
CA ARG A 304 -0.10 -6.84 10.28
C ARG A 304 -1.04 -5.86 10.97
N GLY A 305 -1.57 -4.89 10.23
CA GLY A 305 -2.33 -3.74 10.74
C GLY A 305 -1.45 -2.54 11.04
N GLY A 306 -1.90 -1.36 10.63
CA GLY A 306 -1.15 -0.11 10.78
C GLY A 306 -0.02 0.02 9.76
N GLY A 307 1.07 0.63 10.17
CA GLY A 307 2.26 0.76 9.33
C GLY A 307 3.52 0.83 10.18
N PRO A 308 4.71 0.93 9.55
CA PRO A 308 5.94 1.04 10.28
C PRO A 308 5.86 2.25 11.20
N PHE A 309 5.44 3.44 10.80
CA PHE A 309 5.56 4.64 11.66
C PHE A 309 4.65 4.71 12.91
N ASP A 310 3.93 3.64 13.24
CA ASP A 310 3.17 3.53 14.47
C ASP A 310 4.09 3.58 15.71
N SER A 311 3.60 4.18 16.80
CA SER A 311 4.29 4.20 18.10
C SER A 311 3.28 4.38 19.24
N GLY A 312 3.66 3.95 20.45
CA GLY A 312 2.82 4.05 21.63
C GLY A 312 1.43 3.42 21.41
N PRO A 313 0.33 4.12 21.75
CA PRO A 313 -1.03 3.61 21.55
C PRO A 313 -1.37 3.23 20.09
N GLY A 314 -0.73 3.88 19.10
CA GLY A 314 -0.97 3.58 17.69
C GLY A 314 -0.66 2.12 17.31
N HIS A 315 0.30 1.48 18.00
CA HIS A 315 0.57 0.06 17.81
C HIS A 315 -0.64 -0.83 18.16
N ILE A 316 -1.41 -0.46 19.18
CA ILE A 316 -2.57 -1.22 19.66
C ILE A 316 -3.81 -0.92 18.80
N ASP A 317 -4.05 0.36 18.49
CA ASP A 317 -5.28 0.82 17.83
C ASP A 317 -5.44 0.24 16.41
N ASN A 318 -4.32 0.04 15.71
CA ASN A 318 -4.30 -0.32 14.31
C ASN A 318 -4.25 -1.86 14.10
N GLN A 319 -5.34 -2.57 14.41
CA GLN A 319 -5.44 -4.00 14.10
C GLN A 319 -5.36 -4.28 12.59
N GLY A 320 -4.83 -5.45 12.22
CA GLY A 320 -4.79 -5.97 10.84
C GLY A 320 -5.62 -7.23 10.65
N PHE A 321 -5.51 -7.82 9.46
CA PHE A 321 -6.29 -9.01 9.07
C PHE A 321 -6.07 -10.20 10.01
N ILE A 322 -4.83 -10.45 10.47
CA ILE A 322 -4.55 -11.60 11.36
C ILE A 322 -4.81 -11.27 12.84
N SER A 323 -4.81 -9.99 13.20
CA SER A 323 -4.89 -9.56 14.60
C SER A 323 -6.30 -9.19 15.06
N GLY A 324 -7.31 -9.37 14.20
CA GLY A 324 -8.72 -9.24 14.58
C GLY A 324 -9.43 -7.97 14.13
N LEU A 325 -8.90 -7.22 13.15
CA LEU A 325 -9.54 -6.00 12.65
C LEU A 325 -11.03 -6.24 12.33
N TYR A 326 -11.91 -5.51 13.03
CA TYR A 326 -13.37 -5.67 13.07
C TYR A 326 -13.90 -7.00 13.63
N VAL A 327 -13.31 -8.14 13.27
CA VAL A 327 -13.83 -9.49 13.56
C VAL A 327 -13.55 -9.99 14.97
N ASP A 328 -12.51 -9.45 15.63
CA ASP A 328 -12.10 -9.77 16.99
C ASP A 328 -11.45 -8.52 17.61
N PRO A 329 -12.24 -7.47 17.91
CA PRO A 329 -11.71 -6.16 18.31
C PRO A 329 -10.99 -6.24 19.66
N ASN A 330 -9.84 -5.58 19.76
CA ASN A 330 -9.10 -5.49 21.02
C ASN A 330 -9.73 -4.44 21.97
N GLY A 331 -9.09 -4.18 23.12
CA GLY A 331 -9.63 -3.29 24.15
C GLY A 331 -9.80 -1.82 23.73
N ASN A 332 -9.12 -1.38 22.67
CA ASN A 332 -9.20 -0.03 22.12
C ASN A 332 -10.14 0.06 20.90
N ASN A 333 -10.53 -1.08 20.34
CA ASN A 333 -11.39 -1.17 19.15
C ASN A 333 -12.83 -1.55 19.54
N ALA A 334 -13.80 -1.18 18.69
CA ALA A 334 -15.23 -1.32 19.01
C ALA A 334 -16.04 -2.19 18.02
N GLY A 335 -15.41 -2.71 16.97
CA GLY A 335 -16.11 -3.29 15.83
C GLY A 335 -16.96 -2.25 15.07
N SER A 336 -16.46 -1.02 14.93
CA SER A 336 -17.18 0.11 14.35
C SER A 336 -17.41 -0.05 12.84
N ALA A 337 -18.26 0.80 12.25
CA ALA A 337 -18.46 0.84 10.79
C ALA A 337 -17.18 1.25 10.05
N ASP A 338 -16.34 2.11 10.65
CA ASP A 338 -15.07 2.51 10.07
C ASP A 338 -14.04 1.37 10.12
N GLU A 339 -14.05 0.60 11.22
CA GLU A 339 -13.23 -0.61 11.35
C GLU A 339 -13.69 -1.70 10.38
N LEU A 340 -15.00 -1.83 10.13
CA LEU A 340 -15.52 -2.70 9.07
C LEU A 340 -14.99 -2.26 7.70
N SER A 341 -15.15 -0.98 7.35
CA SER A 341 -14.64 -0.43 6.08
C SER A 341 -13.13 -0.69 5.92
N SER A 342 -12.37 -0.48 7.00
CA SER A 342 -10.93 -0.75 7.04
C SER A 342 -10.61 -2.24 6.87
N ALA A 343 -11.38 -3.13 7.49
CA ALA A 343 -11.23 -4.59 7.35
C ALA A 343 -11.48 -5.05 5.91
N LEU A 344 -12.53 -4.52 5.28
CA LEU A 344 -12.86 -4.87 3.89
C LEU A 344 -11.80 -4.33 2.93
N SER A 345 -11.34 -3.09 3.13
CA SER A 345 -10.26 -2.48 2.36
C SER A 345 -8.93 -3.23 2.52
N ALA A 346 -8.61 -3.71 3.72
CA ALA A 346 -7.44 -4.55 3.96
C ALA A 346 -7.55 -5.89 3.19
N ALA A 347 -8.73 -6.51 3.18
CA ALA A 347 -8.95 -7.74 2.41
C ALA A 347 -8.73 -7.51 0.90
N ASP A 348 -9.18 -6.38 0.34
CA ASP A 348 -8.95 -6.03 -1.07
C ASP A 348 -7.45 -5.88 -1.39
N ARG A 349 -6.69 -5.19 -0.54
CA ARG A 349 -5.22 -5.08 -0.68
C ARG A 349 -4.54 -6.45 -0.63
N ILE A 350 -4.99 -7.34 0.25
CA ILE A 350 -4.47 -8.71 0.35
C ILE A 350 -4.78 -9.50 -0.93
N ARG A 351 -6.02 -9.44 -1.44
CA ARG A 351 -6.43 -10.11 -2.69
C ARG A 351 -5.57 -9.69 -3.87
N VAL A 352 -5.38 -8.39 -4.08
CA VAL A 352 -4.55 -7.85 -5.17
C VAL A 352 -3.10 -8.31 -5.02
N SER A 353 -2.55 -8.22 -3.80
CA SER A 353 -1.17 -8.65 -3.53
C SER A 353 -0.96 -10.15 -3.74
N MET A 354 -1.92 -10.97 -3.32
CA MET A 354 -1.95 -12.42 -3.56
C MET A 354 -2.20 -12.78 -5.04
N ALA A 355 -2.64 -11.84 -5.87
CA ALA A 355 -2.71 -11.96 -7.33
C ALA A 355 -1.49 -11.31 -8.03
N GLY A 356 -0.34 -11.29 -7.37
CA GLY A 356 0.91 -10.79 -7.94
C GLY A 356 1.04 -9.27 -7.89
N GLY A 357 0.12 -8.58 -7.22
CA GLY A 357 0.03 -7.11 -7.16
C GLY A 357 0.00 -6.44 -8.51
N LEU A 358 -0.58 -7.13 -9.50
CA LEU A 358 -0.71 -6.64 -10.87
C LEU A 358 -1.63 -5.42 -10.89
N ALA A 359 -1.19 -4.37 -11.58
CA ALA A 359 -1.98 -3.15 -11.77
C ALA A 359 -3.31 -3.44 -12.48
N ASP A 360 -3.30 -4.37 -13.45
CA ASP A 360 -4.44 -4.70 -14.30
C ASP A 360 -5.29 -5.88 -13.79
N PHE A 361 -4.99 -6.43 -12.61
CA PHE A 361 -5.82 -7.50 -12.04
C PHE A 361 -7.19 -6.97 -11.65
N GLY A 362 -8.22 -7.41 -12.39
CA GLY A 362 -9.62 -7.02 -12.18
C GLY A 362 -10.33 -7.85 -11.12
N PHE A 363 -11.07 -7.20 -10.22
CA PHE A 363 -11.88 -7.86 -9.18
C PHE A 363 -13.03 -6.96 -8.68
N ILE A 364 -13.94 -7.55 -7.90
CA ILE A 364 -15.00 -6.79 -7.22
C ILE A 364 -14.47 -6.31 -5.86
N ASP A 365 -14.44 -5.00 -5.65
CA ASP A 365 -13.99 -4.40 -4.38
C ASP A 365 -15.06 -4.45 -3.29
N ALA A 366 -14.70 -3.98 -2.09
CA ALA A 366 -15.58 -3.87 -0.93
C ALA A 366 -16.82 -2.97 -1.14
N SER A 367 -16.84 -2.15 -2.18
CA SER A 367 -17.95 -1.24 -2.52
C SER A 367 -18.78 -1.75 -3.69
N ASP A 368 -18.62 -3.04 -4.05
CA ASP A 368 -19.26 -3.71 -5.19
C ASP A 368 -18.89 -3.15 -6.57
N ASN A 369 -17.80 -2.38 -6.66
CA ASN A 369 -17.30 -1.89 -7.94
C ASN A 369 -16.40 -2.94 -8.58
N LEU A 370 -16.55 -3.11 -9.90
CA LEU A 370 -15.49 -3.72 -10.70
C LEU A 370 -14.35 -2.71 -10.81
N THR A 371 -13.19 -3.09 -10.32
CA THR A 371 -11.99 -2.24 -10.27
C THR A 371 -10.76 -3.06 -10.60
N THR A 372 -9.59 -2.41 -10.65
CA THR A 372 -8.30 -3.07 -10.82
C THR A 372 -7.39 -2.82 -9.62
N GLY A 373 -6.34 -3.64 -9.50
CA GLY A 373 -5.32 -3.45 -8.47
C GLY A 373 -4.71 -2.04 -8.46
N GLY A 374 -4.41 -1.51 -9.65
CA GLY A 374 -3.88 -0.15 -9.82
C GLY A 374 -4.86 0.93 -9.41
N ALA A 375 -6.14 0.79 -9.74
CA ALA A 375 -7.17 1.78 -9.42
C ALA A 375 -7.38 1.95 -7.90
N ILE A 376 -7.13 0.91 -7.10
CA ILE A 376 -7.19 0.98 -5.63
C ILE A 376 -5.82 1.22 -4.96
N GLY A 377 -4.76 1.49 -5.75
CA GLY A 377 -3.41 1.73 -5.25
C GLY A 377 -2.72 0.53 -4.60
N ALA A 378 -3.29 -0.67 -4.77
CA ALA A 378 -2.79 -1.91 -4.19
C ALA A 378 -1.89 -2.69 -5.16
N GLY A 379 -2.12 -2.54 -6.46
CA GLY A 379 -1.34 -3.14 -7.54
C GLY A 379 -0.50 -2.12 -8.27
N TYR A 380 0.72 -2.47 -8.61
CA TYR A 380 1.66 -1.62 -9.34
C TYR A 380 2.52 -2.41 -10.33
N THR A 381 2.53 -3.75 -10.28
CA THR A 381 3.38 -4.57 -11.14
C THR A 381 2.74 -4.82 -12.50
N ALA A 382 3.58 -5.08 -13.50
CA ALA A 382 3.14 -5.59 -14.79
C ALA A 382 3.31 -7.12 -14.88
N ASP A 383 4.18 -7.70 -14.05
CA ASP A 383 4.45 -9.15 -13.99
C ASP A 383 4.48 -9.64 -12.53
N PRO A 384 3.96 -10.84 -12.22
CA PRO A 384 3.99 -11.36 -10.86
C PRO A 384 5.41 -11.53 -10.29
N GLN A 385 6.46 -11.66 -11.10
CA GLN A 385 7.83 -11.72 -10.59
C GLN A 385 8.32 -10.39 -10.02
N GLU A 386 7.65 -9.27 -10.34
CA GLU A 386 8.06 -7.93 -9.90
C GLU A 386 7.61 -7.63 -8.46
N ILE A 387 6.79 -8.52 -7.87
CA ILE A 387 6.33 -8.36 -6.49
C ILE A 387 7.06 -9.29 -5.53
N VAL A 388 7.62 -8.70 -4.47
CA VAL A 388 8.15 -9.43 -3.31
C VAL A 388 7.20 -9.21 -2.13
N ASN A 389 6.26 -10.13 -1.95
CA ASN A 389 5.31 -10.10 -0.85
C ASN A 389 6.03 -10.46 0.45
N TYR A 390 5.79 -9.69 1.53
CA TYR A 390 6.35 -9.96 2.85
C TYR A 390 5.42 -9.42 3.94
N ILE A 391 5.52 -10.00 5.15
CA ILE A 391 4.77 -9.56 6.34
C ILE A 391 5.68 -9.42 7.58
N SER A 392 6.95 -9.72 7.44
CA SER A 392 8.03 -9.45 8.39
C SER A 392 9.34 -9.37 7.62
N SER A 393 10.24 -8.51 8.08
CA SER A 393 11.63 -8.46 7.65
C SER A 393 12.53 -8.40 8.89
N HIS A 394 13.82 -8.14 8.68
CA HIS A 394 14.75 -7.82 9.75
C HIS A 394 14.41 -6.46 10.39
N ASP A 395 14.02 -5.47 9.58
CA ASP A 395 13.49 -4.17 10.02
C ASP A 395 12.09 -4.26 10.62
N ASN A 396 11.80 -3.32 11.52
CA ASN A 396 10.57 -3.24 12.30
C ASN A 396 10.39 -4.48 13.20
N GLU A 397 9.26 -4.54 13.90
CA GLU A 397 8.95 -5.65 14.80
C GLU A 397 8.77 -6.96 14.00
N THR A 398 9.12 -8.08 14.61
CA THR A 398 8.81 -9.41 14.06
C THR A 398 7.30 -9.59 13.87
N LEU A 399 6.88 -10.55 13.03
CA LEU A 399 5.45 -10.87 12.89
C LEU A 399 4.81 -11.27 14.22
N TRP A 400 5.54 -12.03 15.06
CA TRP A 400 5.03 -12.41 16.38
C TRP A 400 4.81 -11.17 17.23
N ASP A 401 5.83 -10.33 17.38
CA ASP A 401 5.82 -9.16 18.27
C ASP A 401 4.75 -8.14 17.88
N ILE A 402 4.68 -7.76 16.59
CA ILE A 402 3.70 -6.76 16.14
C ILE A 402 2.25 -7.21 16.40
N ALA A 403 2.00 -8.52 16.26
CA ALA A 403 0.67 -9.07 16.46
C ALA A 403 0.30 -9.05 17.95
N GLN A 404 1.26 -9.13 18.87
CA GLN A 404 0.98 -9.10 20.30
C GLN A 404 0.44 -7.75 20.78
N TYR A 405 0.85 -6.64 20.16
CA TYR A 405 0.23 -5.34 20.40
C TYR A 405 -1.26 -5.32 20.05
N LYS A 406 -1.63 -6.04 18.99
CA LYS A 406 -2.89 -5.83 18.27
C LYS A 406 -3.97 -6.86 18.62
N HIS A 407 -3.57 -8.05 19.05
CA HIS A 407 -4.53 -9.06 19.51
C HIS A 407 -5.33 -8.57 20.72
N PRO A 408 -6.60 -8.97 20.86
CA PRO A 408 -7.31 -8.84 22.12
C PRO A 408 -6.50 -9.43 23.28
N PHE A 409 -6.51 -8.74 24.43
CA PHE A 409 -5.71 -9.14 25.59
C PHE A 409 -6.03 -10.58 26.07
N GLY A 410 -7.28 -11.02 25.87
CA GLY A 410 -7.75 -12.36 26.25
C GLY A 410 -7.47 -13.49 25.23
N THR A 411 -6.88 -13.20 24.07
CA THR A 411 -6.61 -14.22 23.04
C THR A 411 -5.60 -15.25 23.55
N SER A 412 -5.94 -16.54 23.40
CA SER A 412 -5.11 -17.66 23.87
C SER A 412 -3.80 -17.79 23.06
N THR A 413 -2.80 -18.46 23.61
CA THR A 413 -1.55 -18.77 22.88
C THR A 413 -1.84 -19.52 21.59
N ALA A 414 -2.68 -20.55 21.64
CA ALA A 414 -3.06 -21.34 20.47
C ALA A 414 -3.71 -20.48 19.36
N ASP A 415 -4.56 -19.52 19.73
CA ASP A 415 -5.19 -18.62 18.75
C ASP A 415 -4.21 -17.59 18.17
N ARG A 416 -3.23 -17.12 18.96
CA ARG A 416 -2.12 -16.25 18.49
C ARG A 416 -1.24 -16.99 17.50
N VAL A 417 -0.89 -18.25 17.80
CA VAL A 417 -0.14 -19.14 16.90
C VAL A 417 -0.91 -19.35 15.60
N ARG A 418 -2.22 -19.64 15.67
CA ARG A 418 -3.06 -19.80 14.47
C ARG A 418 -3.14 -18.52 13.64
N ALA A 419 -3.30 -17.36 14.28
CA ALA A 419 -3.29 -16.08 13.57
C ALA A 419 -1.97 -15.84 12.84
N HIS A 420 -0.84 -16.14 13.48
CA HIS A 420 0.49 -16.08 12.87
C HIS A 420 0.60 -17.02 11.65
N VAL A 421 0.13 -18.27 11.80
CA VAL A 421 0.08 -19.27 10.72
C VAL A 421 -0.79 -18.81 9.55
N VAL A 422 -1.95 -18.16 9.81
CA VAL A 422 -2.79 -17.56 8.77
C VAL A 422 -2.01 -16.50 7.98
N GLY A 423 -1.21 -15.66 8.66
CA GLY A 423 -0.31 -14.71 8.00
C GLY A 423 0.70 -15.42 7.08
N ASN A 424 1.36 -16.46 7.59
CA ASN A 424 2.31 -17.26 6.79
C ASN A 424 1.63 -17.90 5.56
N ALA A 425 0.38 -18.31 5.67
CA ALA A 425 -0.39 -18.87 4.56
C ALA A 425 -0.73 -17.82 3.48
N ILE A 426 -1.19 -16.63 3.88
CA ILE A 426 -1.46 -15.51 2.97
C ILE A 426 -0.21 -15.19 2.14
N LEU A 427 0.94 -15.14 2.80
CA LEU A 427 2.23 -14.90 2.18
C LEU A 427 2.59 -16.02 1.19
N THR A 428 2.55 -17.28 1.63
CA THR A 428 3.09 -18.42 0.87
C THR A 428 2.17 -18.92 -0.24
N LEU A 429 0.86 -18.72 -0.15
CA LEU A 429 -0.13 -19.22 -1.13
C LEU A 429 -0.59 -18.15 -2.13
N GLY A 430 -0.03 -16.94 -2.08
CA GLY A 430 -0.22 -15.90 -3.11
C GLY A 430 0.68 -16.10 -4.34
N GLN A 431 0.34 -15.48 -5.47
CA GLN A 431 1.22 -15.35 -6.63
C GLN A 431 2.41 -14.42 -6.33
N GLY A 432 3.40 -14.43 -7.23
CA GLY A 432 4.64 -13.67 -7.10
C GLY A 432 5.66 -14.30 -6.14
N VAL A 433 6.58 -13.49 -5.60
CA VAL A 433 7.70 -13.98 -4.80
C VAL A 433 7.42 -13.79 -3.29
N PRO A 434 7.21 -14.86 -2.51
CA PRO A 434 7.08 -14.75 -1.06
C PRO A 434 8.45 -14.59 -0.38
N PHE A 435 8.56 -13.61 0.51
CA PHE A 435 9.71 -13.38 1.36
C PHE A 435 9.33 -13.59 2.84
N MET A 436 10.13 -14.37 3.55
CA MET A 436 9.90 -14.73 4.95
C MET A 436 11.14 -14.39 5.79
N HIS A 437 10.95 -13.67 6.89
CA HIS A 437 12.02 -13.37 7.82
C HIS A 437 12.46 -14.64 8.56
N ALA A 438 13.78 -14.84 8.72
CA ALA A 438 14.32 -16.00 9.42
C ALA A 438 13.75 -16.10 10.85
N GLY A 439 13.15 -17.25 11.17
CA GLY A 439 12.50 -17.52 12.44
C GLY A 439 11.00 -17.18 12.47
N GLN A 440 10.45 -16.55 11.43
CA GLN A 440 9.00 -16.30 11.32
C GLN A 440 8.22 -17.61 11.32
N GLU A 441 8.72 -18.67 10.71
CA GLU A 441 8.14 -20.02 10.75
C GLU A 441 8.06 -20.63 12.16
N MET A 442 8.82 -20.09 13.13
CA MET A 442 8.90 -20.60 14.51
C MET A 442 8.58 -19.50 15.55
N LEU A 443 7.77 -18.50 15.17
CA LEU A 443 7.26 -17.47 16.08
C LEU A 443 8.35 -16.56 16.68
N ARG A 444 9.46 -16.34 15.98
CA ARG A 444 10.58 -15.51 16.45
C ARG A 444 10.09 -14.17 17.00
N SER A 445 10.62 -13.82 18.16
CA SER A 445 10.49 -12.54 18.84
C SER A 445 11.86 -11.86 18.93
N LYS A 446 11.84 -10.52 19.02
CA LYS A 446 12.99 -9.68 19.39
C LYS A 446 12.71 -8.92 20.68
N SER A 447 11.88 -9.50 21.55
CA SER A 447 11.31 -8.88 22.75
C SER A 447 10.68 -7.52 22.45
N MET A 448 9.91 -7.46 21.37
CA MET A 448 9.25 -6.25 20.87
C MET A 448 10.17 -5.18 20.29
N ASP A 449 11.47 -5.47 20.09
CA ASP A 449 12.39 -4.52 19.45
C ASP A 449 12.02 -4.29 17.99
N ARG A 450 11.81 -3.02 17.68
CA ARG A 450 11.46 -2.52 16.37
C ARG A 450 12.68 -2.29 15.47
N ASN A 451 13.84 -1.93 16.02
CA ASN A 451 15.00 -1.59 15.21
C ASN A 451 16.26 -2.17 15.85
N SER A 452 16.48 -3.44 15.55
CA SER A 452 17.42 -4.30 16.28
C SER A 452 18.79 -4.42 15.61
N PHE A 453 19.16 -3.43 14.80
CA PHE A 453 20.39 -3.44 14.02
C PHE A 453 21.66 -3.56 14.86
N ASP A 454 21.61 -3.03 16.08
CA ASP A 454 22.72 -2.94 17.03
C ASP A 454 22.21 -3.27 18.45
N SER A 455 21.27 -4.22 18.54
CA SER A 455 20.69 -4.71 19.81
C SER A 455 21.35 -6.02 20.28
N GLY A 456 22.51 -6.36 19.70
CA GLY A 456 23.30 -7.53 20.09
C GLY A 456 22.64 -8.88 19.79
N ASP A 457 23.40 -9.93 20.12
CA ASP A 457 22.92 -11.32 20.07
C ASP A 457 21.69 -11.56 20.97
N TRP A 458 21.60 -10.84 22.09
CA TRP A 458 20.55 -11.05 23.09
C TRP A 458 19.14 -10.83 22.54
N PHE A 459 18.87 -9.66 21.94
CA PHE A 459 17.54 -9.37 21.38
C PHE A 459 17.34 -10.03 20.01
N ASN A 460 18.40 -10.38 19.28
CA ASN A 460 18.30 -11.00 17.96
C ASN A 460 18.36 -12.53 17.95
N PHE A 461 18.52 -13.17 19.11
CA PHE A 461 18.69 -14.62 19.25
C PHE A 461 17.63 -15.43 18.50
N VAL A 462 18.07 -16.50 17.84
CA VAL A 462 17.20 -17.49 17.19
C VAL A 462 17.56 -18.87 17.70
N ASP A 463 16.64 -19.48 18.43
CA ASP A 463 16.84 -20.81 19.00
C ASP A 463 16.37 -21.91 18.04
N PHE A 464 17.31 -22.45 17.27
CA PHE A 464 17.03 -23.60 16.40
C PHE A 464 16.74 -24.91 17.16
N THR A 465 16.83 -24.93 18.49
CA THR A 465 16.36 -26.07 19.31
C THR A 465 14.84 -26.04 19.56
N LEU A 466 14.17 -24.94 19.17
CA LEU A 466 12.74 -24.68 19.36
C LEU A 466 12.32 -24.65 20.84
N MET A 467 13.23 -24.31 21.74
CA MET A 467 12.92 -24.26 23.18
C MET A 467 12.41 -22.89 23.62
N ASP A 468 12.85 -21.83 22.94
CA ASP A 468 12.47 -20.45 23.22
C ASP A 468 12.34 -19.62 21.92
N ASN A 469 11.32 -18.78 21.81
CA ASN A 469 11.17 -17.87 20.66
C ASN A 469 11.82 -16.50 20.88
N ASN A 470 12.50 -16.29 22.01
CA ASN A 470 13.14 -15.04 22.43
C ASN A 470 12.16 -13.93 22.84
N PHE A 471 10.99 -14.29 23.39
CA PHE A 471 9.99 -13.36 23.90
C PHE A 471 10.17 -13.07 25.39
N ALA A 472 9.97 -11.82 25.80
CA ALA A 472 10.13 -11.36 27.18
C ALA A 472 11.54 -11.61 27.75
N VAL A 473 12.56 -11.22 26.99
CA VAL A 473 13.97 -11.21 27.43
C VAL A 473 14.44 -9.81 27.86
N GLY A 474 13.51 -8.94 28.23
CA GLY A 474 13.75 -7.55 28.65
C GLY A 474 13.01 -6.55 27.76
N LEU A 475 12.85 -5.32 28.26
CA LEU A 475 12.45 -4.19 27.42
C LEU A 475 13.53 -3.96 26.35
N PRO A 476 13.14 -3.73 25.08
CA PRO A 476 14.09 -3.51 23.99
C PRO A 476 14.81 -2.16 24.16
N PRO A 477 15.94 -1.90 23.47
CA PRO A 477 16.71 -0.66 23.61
C PRO A 477 15.89 0.63 23.45
N SER A 478 16.16 1.60 24.33
CA SER A 478 15.27 2.76 24.52
C SER A 478 15.16 3.75 23.37
N GLY A 479 16.16 3.80 22.48
CA GLY A 479 16.23 4.78 21.39
C GLY A 479 14.96 4.85 20.55
N ASP A 480 14.56 3.70 19.98
CA ASP A 480 13.40 3.62 19.08
C ASP A 480 12.14 3.05 19.75
N ASN A 481 12.26 2.51 20.96
CA ASN A 481 11.18 1.74 21.59
C ASN A 481 10.55 2.40 22.81
N SER A 482 11.19 3.41 23.42
CA SER A 482 10.74 3.99 24.70
C SER A 482 9.34 4.61 24.67
N ALA A 483 8.90 5.09 23.50
CA ALA A 483 7.55 5.60 23.30
C ALA A 483 6.44 4.53 23.50
N SER A 484 6.79 3.25 23.37
CA SER A 484 5.87 2.12 23.50
C SER A 484 6.10 1.29 24.77
N TYR A 485 6.96 1.72 25.70
CA TYR A 485 7.34 0.93 26.88
C TYR A 485 6.17 0.57 27.81
N ILE A 486 5.15 1.43 27.90
CA ILE A 486 3.98 1.14 28.74
C ILE A 486 3.23 -0.07 28.18
N GLU A 487 3.04 -0.08 26.86
CA GLU A 487 2.38 -1.14 26.11
C GLU A 487 3.23 -2.41 26.11
N ILE A 488 4.53 -2.29 25.82
CA ILE A 488 5.49 -3.41 25.82
C ILE A 488 5.51 -4.09 27.19
N ALA A 489 5.67 -3.35 28.28
CA ALA A 489 5.75 -3.95 29.62
C ALA A 489 4.48 -4.75 29.97
N GLN A 490 3.30 -4.28 29.54
CA GLN A 490 2.05 -5.03 29.71
C GLN A 490 2.04 -6.31 28.89
N ILE A 491 2.54 -6.27 27.65
CA ILE A 491 2.59 -7.39 26.73
C ILE A 491 3.62 -8.44 27.17
N LEU A 492 4.82 -8.03 27.61
CA LEU A 492 5.84 -8.95 28.11
C LEU A 492 5.37 -9.71 29.37
N GLY A 493 4.46 -9.12 30.15
CA GLY A 493 3.79 -9.80 31.25
C GLY A 493 2.69 -10.80 30.85
N LEU A 494 2.35 -10.92 29.56
CA LEU A 494 1.32 -11.84 29.07
C LEU A 494 1.85 -13.26 28.90
N ALA A 495 1.49 -14.16 29.81
CA ALA A 495 1.77 -15.59 29.65
C ALA A 495 1.21 -16.19 28.34
N ALA A 496 0.14 -15.60 27.78
CA ALA A 496 -0.42 -16.04 26.51
C ALA A 496 0.46 -15.72 25.29
N ALA A 497 1.39 -14.76 25.40
CA ALA A 497 2.31 -14.35 24.34
C ALA A 497 3.65 -15.09 24.38
N SER A 498 3.87 -15.96 25.37
CA SER A 498 5.04 -16.85 25.46
C SER A 498 4.69 -18.23 24.91
N PRO A 499 5.05 -18.57 23.66
CA PRO A 499 4.76 -19.87 23.08
C PRO A 499 5.58 -20.98 23.76
N SER A 500 5.02 -22.19 23.82
CA SER A 500 5.75 -23.38 24.22
C SER A 500 6.54 -23.98 23.03
N PRO A 501 7.49 -24.91 23.28
CA PRO A 501 8.17 -25.64 22.20
C PRO A 501 7.20 -26.36 21.24
N THR A 502 6.06 -26.83 21.74
CA THR A 502 5.04 -27.45 20.89
C THR A 502 4.39 -26.41 19.97
N ASP A 503 4.08 -25.21 20.50
CA ASP A 503 3.49 -24.13 19.69
C ASP A 503 4.43 -23.69 18.56
N MET A 504 5.73 -23.58 18.85
CA MET A 504 6.76 -23.26 17.86
C MET A 504 6.91 -24.35 16.79
N MET A 505 6.90 -25.63 17.21
CA MET A 505 6.94 -26.77 16.28
C MET A 505 5.68 -26.82 15.41
N ASP A 506 4.51 -26.59 16.00
CA ASP A 506 3.24 -26.55 15.25
C ASP A 506 3.30 -25.47 14.18
N ALA A 507 3.71 -24.24 14.53
CA ALA A 507 3.89 -23.13 13.58
C ALA A 507 4.87 -23.48 12.45
N PHE A 508 5.97 -24.15 12.76
CA PHE A 508 6.96 -24.60 11.79
C PHE A 508 6.33 -25.62 10.82
N ASP A 509 5.67 -26.64 11.35
CA ASP A 509 5.04 -27.70 10.57
C ASP A 509 3.95 -27.13 9.66
N ARG A 510 3.13 -26.18 10.13
CA ARG A 510 2.10 -25.52 9.31
C ARG A 510 2.72 -24.75 8.15
N THR A 511 3.79 -24.01 8.44
CA THR A 511 4.49 -23.19 7.45
C THR A 511 5.16 -24.08 6.39
N ALA A 512 5.78 -25.19 6.82
CA ALA A 512 6.36 -26.19 5.94
C ALA A 512 5.30 -26.86 5.03
N GLU A 513 4.10 -27.15 5.56
CA GLU A 513 2.99 -27.65 4.75
C GLU A 513 2.59 -26.66 3.65
N PHE A 514 2.50 -25.35 3.93
CA PHE A 514 2.18 -24.37 2.89
C PHE A 514 3.26 -24.26 1.81
N LEU A 515 4.54 -24.37 2.18
CA LEU A 515 5.63 -24.47 1.20
C LEU A 515 5.48 -25.71 0.32
N GLN A 516 5.14 -26.86 0.92
CA GLN A 516 4.93 -28.11 0.17
C GLN A 516 3.73 -27.97 -0.78
N ILE A 517 2.64 -27.34 -0.34
CA ILE A 517 1.47 -27.06 -1.17
C ILE A 517 1.83 -26.14 -2.34
N ARG A 518 2.51 -25.01 -2.06
CA ARG A 518 3.00 -24.08 -3.11
C ARG A 518 3.87 -24.79 -4.15
N ASN A 519 4.71 -25.73 -3.71
CA ASN A 519 5.60 -26.48 -4.58
C ASN A 519 4.91 -27.65 -5.30
N SER A 520 3.76 -28.12 -4.80
CA SER A 520 3.04 -29.27 -5.36
C SER A 520 2.38 -29.02 -6.71
N THR A 521 2.16 -27.75 -7.07
CA THR A 521 1.57 -27.36 -8.35
C THR A 521 2.10 -26.02 -8.86
N GLU A 522 2.12 -25.84 -10.18
CA GLU A 522 2.47 -24.55 -10.80
C GLU A 522 1.37 -23.48 -10.63
N LEU A 523 0.16 -23.86 -10.24
CA LEU A 523 -0.97 -22.92 -10.07
C LEU A 523 -0.72 -21.82 -9.04
N PHE A 524 0.10 -22.07 -8.01
CA PHE A 524 0.48 -21.03 -7.03
C PHE A 524 1.65 -20.15 -7.50
N ARG A 525 2.22 -20.43 -8.67
CA ARG A 525 3.47 -19.83 -9.19
C ARG A 525 3.35 -19.58 -10.69
N LEU A 526 2.21 -19.01 -11.11
CA LEU A 526 1.98 -18.60 -12.50
C LEU A 526 3.01 -17.52 -12.86
N ARG A 527 3.61 -17.66 -14.05
CA ARG A 527 4.76 -16.84 -14.44
C ARG A 527 4.36 -15.58 -15.20
N GLU A 528 3.27 -15.67 -15.96
CA GLU A 528 2.82 -14.56 -16.81
C GLU A 528 1.65 -13.84 -16.14
N ALA A 529 1.61 -12.52 -16.26
CA ALA A 529 0.49 -11.71 -15.77
C ALA A 529 -0.86 -12.15 -16.38
N SER A 530 -0.85 -12.51 -17.68
CA SER A 530 -2.04 -13.01 -18.37
C SER A 530 -2.56 -14.31 -17.76
N ASP A 531 -1.70 -15.22 -17.31
CA ASP A 531 -2.12 -16.44 -16.62
C ASP A 531 -2.75 -16.12 -15.28
N VAL A 532 -2.16 -15.20 -14.50
CA VAL A 532 -2.72 -14.77 -13.22
C VAL A 532 -4.11 -14.14 -13.41
N ILE A 533 -4.23 -13.19 -14.34
CA ILE A 533 -5.50 -12.52 -14.65
C ILE A 533 -6.55 -13.53 -15.14
N ASN A 534 -6.17 -14.48 -15.96
CA ASN A 534 -7.11 -15.44 -16.53
C ASN A 534 -7.52 -16.55 -15.56
N ARG A 535 -6.65 -16.93 -14.62
CA ARG A 535 -6.84 -18.14 -13.79
C ARG A 535 -7.19 -17.83 -12.34
N VAL A 536 -6.69 -16.73 -11.78
CA VAL A 536 -6.93 -16.38 -10.37
C VAL A 536 -8.24 -15.64 -10.21
N ARG A 537 -9.06 -16.07 -9.26
CA ARG A 537 -10.32 -15.44 -8.86
C ARG A 537 -10.38 -15.31 -7.35
N TYR A 538 -11.11 -14.29 -6.89
CA TYR A 538 -11.50 -14.18 -5.51
C TYR A 538 -13.02 -14.27 -5.38
N TYR A 539 -13.44 -15.03 -4.36
CA TYR A 539 -14.80 -15.12 -3.90
C TYR A 539 -14.88 -14.52 -2.49
N ASN A 540 -16.11 -14.35 -1.98
CA ASN A 540 -16.36 -13.55 -0.78
C ASN A 540 -15.85 -12.11 -0.96
N THR A 541 -16.40 -11.40 -1.93
CA THR A 541 -16.09 -10.01 -2.31
C THR A 541 -17.35 -9.16 -2.26
N GLY A 542 -17.25 -7.84 -2.47
CA GLY A 542 -18.41 -6.95 -2.42
C GLY A 542 -18.74 -6.45 -1.01
N SER A 543 -19.78 -5.63 -0.89
CA SER A 543 -20.18 -5.01 0.37
C SER A 543 -20.80 -5.99 1.37
N GLU A 544 -21.33 -7.11 0.88
CA GLU A 544 -21.91 -8.19 1.70
C GLU A 544 -20.91 -9.30 2.04
N GLN A 545 -19.62 -9.13 1.70
CA GLN A 545 -18.61 -10.13 2.03
C GLN A 545 -18.51 -10.37 3.54
N VAL A 546 -18.21 -11.61 3.93
CA VAL A 546 -17.88 -11.97 5.30
C VAL A 546 -16.50 -11.39 5.66
N PRO A 547 -16.38 -10.44 6.60
CA PRO A 547 -15.08 -9.82 6.92
C PRO A 547 -14.10 -10.84 7.51
N GLY A 548 -12.80 -10.69 7.27
CA GLY A 548 -11.79 -11.62 7.78
C GLY A 548 -11.74 -12.99 7.07
N LEU A 549 -12.43 -13.13 5.94
CA LEU A 549 -12.45 -14.34 5.11
C LEU A 549 -12.00 -14.01 3.68
N ILE A 550 -11.01 -14.73 3.17
CA ILE A 550 -10.59 -14.65 1.75
C ILE A 550 -10.75 -16.03 1.13
N VAL A 551 -11.36 -16.09 -0.05
CA VAL A 551 -11.50 -17.33 -0.82
C VAL A 551 -10.86 -17.11 -2.18
N GLN A 552 -9.72 -17.75 -2.43
CA GLN A 552 -9.00 -17.71 -3.70
C GLN A 552 -9.32 -18.96 -4.51
N GLY A 553 -9.68 -18.81 -5.78
CA GLY A 553 -9.73 -19.90 -6.76
C GLY A 553 -8.65 -19.72 -7.81
N ILE A 554 -8.03 -20.82 -8.27
CA ILE A 554 -7.06 -20.81 -9.36
C ILE A 554 -7.40 -21.90 -10.37
N ASP A 555 -7.72 -21.51 -11.62
CA ASP A 555 -8.14 -22.44 -12.67
C ASP A 555 -6.97 -23.27 -13.21
N GLY A 556 -7.16 -24.59 -13.18
CA GLY A 556 -6.25 -25.59 -13.71
C GLY A 556 -6.58 -26.04 -15.14
N CYS A 557 -7.31 -25.23 -15.93
CA CYS A 557 -7.55 -25.53 -17.34
C CYS A 557 -6.28 -25.91 -18.07
N VAL A 558 -6.35 -27.02 -18.82
CA VAL A 558 -5.34 -27.38 -19.81
C VAL A 558 -5.51 -26.49 -21.04
N ASP A 559 -4.43 -25.82 -21.44
CA ASP A 559 -4.33 -25.15 -22.74
C ASP A 559 -3.09 -25.63 -23.52
N ALA A 560 -2.78 -24.96 -24.63
CA ALA A 560 -1.68 -25.36 -25.50
C ALA A 560 -0.29 -25.26 -24.84
N ASN A 561 -0.14 -24.40 -23.83
CA ASN A 561 1.13 -24.03 -23.23
C ASN A 561 1.22 -24.39 -21.74
N PHE A 562 0.10 -24.74 -21.08
CA PHE A 562 0.04 -25.01 -19.65
C PHE A 562 -0.86 -26.22 -19.32
N THR A 563 -0.32 -27.17 -18.56
CA THR A 563 -1.03 -28.37 -18.06
C THR A 563 -0.68 -28.56 -16.59
N PRO A 564 -1.49 -28.03 -15.66
CA PRO A 564 -1.22 -28.11 -14.22
C PRO A 564 -1.59 -29.46 -13.62
N GLU A 565 -1.17 -29.74 -12.40
CA GLU A 565 -1.37 -31.01 -11.69
C GLU A 565 -2.83 -31.24 -11.22
N TYR A 566 -3.56 -30.15 -11.00
CA TYR A 566 -4.94 -30.14 -10.54
C TYR A 566 -5.84 -29.42 -11.55
N GLY A 567 -7.12 -29.79 -11.60
CA GLY A 567 -8.12 -29.12 -12.44
C GLY A 567 -8.53 -27.75 -11.90
N SER A 568 -8.44 -27.58 -10.58
CA SER A 568 -8.54 -26.29 -9.90
C SER A 568 -8.02 -26.41 -8.47
N VAL A 569 -7.68 -25.26 -7.91
CA VAL A 569 -7.34 -25.10 -6.50
C VAL A 569 -8.25 -24.04 -5.89
N VAL A 570 -8.77 -24.29 -4.69
CA VAL A 570 -9.49 -23.31 -3.88
C VAL A 570 -8.82 -23.20 -2.52
N THR A 571 -8.34 -22.02 -2.18
CA THR A 571 -7.75 -21.70 -0.87
C THR A 571 -8.73 -20.85 -0.08
N VAL A 572 -9.18 -21.35 1.07
CA VAL A 572 -10.04 -20.63 2.00
C VAL A 572 -9.22 -20.21 3.20
N ILE A 573 -9.10 -18.90 3.41
CA ILE A 573 -8.33 -18.26 4.49
C ILE A 573 -9.32 -17.66 5.48
N ASN A 574 -9.57 -18.38 6.58
CA ASN A 574 -10.44 -17.91 7.64
C ASN A 574 -9.59 -17.32 8.79
N ALA A 575 -9.50 -15.99 8.88
CA ALA A 575 -8.82 -15.30 10.00
C ALA A 575 -9.75 -15.04 11.20
N ARG A 576 -11.03 -15.41 11.09
CA ARG A 576 -12.04 -15.15 12.11
C ARG A 576 -11.92 -16.12 13.29
N PRO A 577 -12.40 -15.73 14.48
CA PRO A 577 -12.45 -16.62 15.64
C PRO A 577 -13.59 -17.66 15.58
N ASP A 578 -14.37 -17.70 14.49
CA ASP A 578 -15.50 -18.60 14.28
C ASP A 578 -15.39 -19.40 12.96
N ASP A 579 -15.93 -20.62 12.97
CA ASP A 579 -15.98 -21.52 11.81
C ASP A 579 -16.83 -20.93 10.68
N GLN A 580 -16.42 -21.13 9.44
CA GLN A 580 -17.13 -20.64 8.26
C GLN A 580 -17.64 -21.79 7.38
N VAL A 581 -18.84 -21.59 6.84
CA VAL A 581 -19.41 -22.39 5.76
C VAL A 581 -19.60 -21.48 4.55
N ILE A 582 -18.91 -21.79 3.46
CA ILE A 582 -18.90 -20.99 2.24
C ILE A 582 -19.67 -21.76 1.16
N ASP A 583 -20.89 -21.30 0.85
CA ASP A 583 -21.78 -21.91 -0.15
C ASP A 583 -21.28 -21.64 -1.58
N LEU A 584 -20.24 -22.37 -1.98
CA LEU A 584 -19.64 -22.32 -3.30
C LEU A 584 -19.36 -23.73 -3.81
N PHE A 585 -19.57 -23.92 -5.10
CA PHE A 585 -19.20 -25.14 -5.83
C PHE A 585 -19.78 -26.44 -5.25
N GLY A 586 -20.97 -26.44 -4.63
CA GLY A 586 -21.56 -27.65 -4.03
C GLY A 586 -21.79 -28.83 -5.00
N ASN A 587 -21.74 -28.60 -6.32
CA ASN A 587 -21.80 -29.64 -7.34
C ASN A 587 -20.43 -30.20 -7.78
N HIS A 588 -19.33 -29.63 -7.28
CA HIS A 588 -17.96 -30.08 -7.54
C HIS A 588 -17.54 -31.15 -6.54
N SER A 589 -16.42 -31.81 -6.82
CA SER A 589 -15.87 -32.87 -5.96
C SER A 589 -14.50 -32.49 -5.44
N TYR A 590 -14.42 -31.35 -4.75
CA TYR A 590 -13.19 -30.90 -4.11
C TYR A 590 -12.82 -31.82 -2.94
N MET A 591 -11.51 -32.01 -2.76
CA MET A 591 -10.95 -32.69 -1.60
C MET A 591 -9.93 -31.77 -0.94
N LEU A 592 -9.80 -31.86 0.39
CA LEU A 592 -8.70 -31.21 1.11
C LEU A 592 -7.36 -31.62 0.48
N HIS A 593 -6.40 -30.73 0.38
CA HIS A 593 -5.12 -31.00 -0.27
C HIS A 593 -4.42 -32.19 0.42
N PRO A 594 -3.76 -33.12 -0.32
CA PRO A 594 -3.15 -34.31 0.28
C PRO A 594 -2.16 -34.03 1.43
N VAL A 595 -1.40 -32.93 1.34
CA VAL A 595 -0.51 -32.46 2.44
C VAL A 595 -1.32 -32.17 3.71
N GLN A 596 -2.45 -31.47 3.57
CA GLN A 596 -3.32 -31.13 4.70
C GLN A 596 -4.16 -32.32 5.19
N GLN A 597 -4.49 -33.30 4.34
CA GLN A 597 -5.09 -34.57 4.78
C GLN A 597 -4.13 -35.39 5.66
N ALA A 598 -2.83 -35.32 5.38
CA ALA A 598 -1.79 -36.00 6.15
C ALA A 598 -1.38 -35.24 7.42
N SER A 599 -2.00 -34.09 7.64
CA SER A 599 -1.60 -33.14 8.66
C SER A 599 -1.95 -33.59 10.08
N ALA A 600 -1.12 -33.16 11.04
CA ALA A 600 -1.38 -33.35 12.46
C ALA A 600 -2.26 -32.23 13.08
N ASP A 601 -2.57 -31.15 12.36
CA ASP A 601 -3.43 -30.08 12.89
C ASP A 601 -4.87 -30.58 13.07
N PRO A 602 -5.37 -30.64 14.31
CA PRO A 602 -6.73 -31.12 14.58
C PRO A 602 -7.82 -30.26 13.93
N ALA A 603 -7.58 -28.98 13.63
CA ALA A 603 -8.57 -28.14 12.96
C ALA A 603 -8.84 -28.61 11.52
N LEU A 604 -7.86 -29.18 10.83
CA LEU A 604 -8.05 -29.68 9.48
C LEU A 604 -8.94 -30.93 9.41
N ALA A 605 -9.22 -31.59 10.54
CA ALA A 605 -10.13 -32.73 10.59
C ALA A 605 -11.57 -32.37 10.24
N ASP A 606 -11.97 -31.12 10.50
CA ASP A 606 -13.30 -30.58 10.22
C ASP A 606 -13.30 -29.69 8.95
N ALA A 607 -12.18 -29.61 8.23
CA ALA A 607 -12.10 -28.92 6.95
C ALA A 607 -12.47 -29.84 5.78
N PHE A 608 -13.61 -29.58 5.13
CA PHE A 608 -14.11 -30.42 4.03
C PHE A 608 -14.93 -29.60 3.02
N HIS A 609 -15.18 -30.19 1.85
CA HIS A 609 -16.13 -29.68 0.86
C HIS A 609 -17.24 -30.71 0.64
N ASP A 610 -18.49 -30.25 0.61
CA ASP A 610 -19.66 -31.06 0.27
C ASP A 610 -20.73 -30.26 -0.50
N ALA A 611 -21.95 -30.80 -0.58
CA ALA A 611 -23.06 -30.14 -1.28
C ALA A 611 -23.48 -28.77 -0.70
N SER A 612 -23.08 -28.45 0.53
CA SER A 612 -23.29 -27.16 1.18
C SER A 612 -22.09 -26.21 1.02
N GLY A 613 -21.05 -26.63 0.30
CA GLY A 613 -19.85 -25.85 0.01
C GLY A 613 -18.67 -26.21 0.91
N PHE A 614 -17.81 -25.23 1.20
CA PHE A 614 -16.60 -25.44 2.01
C PHE A 614 -16.87 -25.19 3.49
N ASN A 615 -16.49 -26.13 4.34
CA ASN A 615 -16.43 -25.95 5.78
C ASN A 615 -14.97 -25.72 6.20
N VAL A 616 -14.69 -24.62 6.90
CA VAL A 616 -13.35 -24.27 7.36
C VAL A 616 -13.41 -23.71 8.78
N PRO A 617 -12.74 -24.35 9.76
CA PRO A 617 -12.77 -23.90 11.15
C PRO A 617 -12.16 -22.51 11.38
N ALA A 618 -12.42 -21.95 12.56
CA ALA A 618 -11.82 -20.69 13.03
C ALA A 618 -10.29 -20.66 12.85
N ARG A 619 -9.74 -19.50 12.46
CA ARG A 619 -8.29 -19.25 12.32
C ARG A 619 -7.54 -20.35 11.58
N THR A 620 -8.12 -20.83 10.47
CA THR A 620 -7.62 -21.96 9.70
C THR A 620 -7.53 -21.60 8.22
N VAL A 621 -6.48 -22.10 7.56
CA VAL A 621 -6.35 -22.02 6.11
C VAL A 621 -6.44 -23.43 5.53
N ALA A 622 -7.45 -23.66 4.68
CA ALA A 622 -7.68 -24.93 4.03
C ALA A 622 -7.56 -24.78 2.51
N VAL A 623 -6.74 -25.64 1.91
CA VAL A 623 -6.52 -25.72 0.47
C VAL A 623 -7.24 -26.94 -0.04
N PHE A 624 -8.13 -26.74 -1.01
CA PHE A 624 -8.91 -27.78 -1.64
C PHE A 624 -8.50 -27.92 -3.11
N VAL A 625 -8.47 -29.15 -3.61
CA VAL A 625 -8.08 -29.45 -4.99
C VAL A 625 -9.12 -30.33 -5.65
N GLU A 626 -9.33 -30.09 -6.94
CA GLU A 626 -10.11 -30.94 -7.81
C GLU A 626 -9.19 -31.68 -8.79
N ALA A 627 -9.48 -32.95 -9.05
CA ALA A 627 -8.69 -33.74 -9.99
C ALA A 627 -8.82 -33.18 -11.41
N GLN A 628 -7.73 -33.25 -12.18
CA GLN A 628 -7.73 -32.77 -13.55
C GLN A 628 -8.73 -33.55 -14.41
N SER A 629 -9.53 -32.81 -15.20
CA SER A 629 -10.48 -33.39 -16.15
C SER A 629 -10.20 -32.88 -17.57
N ASN A 630 -10.32 -33.75 -18.57
CA ASN A 630 -10.11 -33.40 -19.98
C ASN A 630 -11.30 -32.60 -20.59
N ALA A 631 -12.29 -32.22 -19.78
CA ALA A 631 -13.55 -31.67 -20.22
C ALA A 631 -13.93 -30.46 -19.36
N ASN A 632 -13.48 -29.29 -19.84
CA ASN A 632 -13.82 -27.95 -19.37
C ASN A 632 -13.10 -27.48 -18.09
N CYS A 633 -12.65 -26.22 -18.17
CA CYS A 633 -12.22 -25.39 -17.05
C CYS A 633 -13.18 -25.48 -15.86
N SER A 634 -12.64 -25.69 -14.66
CA SER A 634 -13.46 -25.85 -13.45
C SER A 634 -14.11 -24.53 -13.02
N PHE A 635 -13.55 -23.39 -13.41
CA PHE A 635 -14.22 -22.11 -13.29
C PHE A 635 -14.89 -21.67 -14.60
N GLY A 636 -14.44 -22.18 -15.76
CA GLY A 636 -15.01 -22.07 -17.10
C GLY A 636 -14.09 -21.31 -18.06
N ALA A 637 -14.12 -21.62 -19.36
CA ALA A 637 -13.21 -20.99 -20.33
C ALA A 637 -13.67 -19.55 -20.59
N ALA A 638 -12.78 -18.56 -20.50
CA ALA A 638 -13.05 -17.21 -20.97
C ALA A 638 -13.55 -17.21 -22.43
N PHE A 639 -14.60 -16.44 -22.77
CA PHE A 639 -14.97 -16.26 -24.17
C PHE A 639 -13.83 -15.52 -24.89
N SER A 640 -13.11 -16.21 -25.77
CA SER A 640 -12.03 -15.62 -26.58
C SER A 640 -12.57 -14.61 -27.60
N ASP A 641 -11.95 -13.43 -27.74
CA ASP A 641 -11.98 -12.44 -28.85
C ASP A 641 -13.34 -12.05 -29.49
N ASN A 642 -14.49 -12.35 -28.88
CA ASN A 642 -15.79 -12.18 -29.52
C ASN A 642 -16.62 -11.07 -28.89
N THR A 643 -17.13 -10.13 -29.70
CA THR A 643 -18.04 -9.09 -29.23
C THR A 643 -19.40 -9.70 -28.82
N ALA A 644 -19.74 -9.60 -27.54
CA ALA A 644 -21.07 -9.88 -27.02
C ALA A 644 -22.02 -8.71 -27.29
N PHE A 645 -23.31 -8.97 -27.47
CA PHE A 645 -24.33 -7.95 -27.63
C PHE A 645 -25.50 -8.21 -26.69
N LEU A 646 -26.02 -7.15 -26.08
CA LEU A 646 -27.30 -7.17 -25.37
C LEU A 646 -28.42 -7.16 -26.41
N THR A 647 -29.15 -8.25 -26.55
CA THR A 647 -30.25 -8.41 -27.52
C THR A 647 -31.56 -8.65 -26.76
N GLY A 648 -32.61 -7.88 -27.03
CA GLY A 648 -33.88 -8.05 -26.32
C GLY A 648 -34.97 -7.06 -26.73
N ASP A 649 -36.00 -6.98 -25.89
CA ASP A 649 -37.17 -6.12 -26.09
C ASP A 649 -36.81 -4.64 -26.25
N PHE A 650 -35.76 -4.18 -25.56
CA PHE A 650 -35.27 -2.79 -25.64
C PHE A 650 -34.58 -2.43 -26.96
N ASN A 651 -34.33 -3.39 -27.86
CA ASN A 651 -33.71 -3.12 -29.16
C ASN A 651 -34.21 -4.01 -30.30
N ASP A 652 -35.44 -4.50 -30.20
CA ASP A 652 -36.06 -5.41 -31.19
C ASP A 652 -35.20 -6.65 -31.52
N ASN A 653 -34.43 -7.16 -30.55
CA ASN A 653 -33.44 -8.23 -30.71
C ASN A 653 -32.30 -7.91 -31.70
N GLY A 654 -31.97 -6.63 -31.87
CA GLY A 654 -30.88 -6.16 -32.74
C GLY A 654 -29.47 -6.29 -32.14
N PHE A 655 -28.45 -6.41 -32.99
CA PHE A 655 -27.04 -6.52 -32.61
C PHE A 655 -26.30 -5.17 -32.70
N TYR A 656 -26.78 -4.16 -31.97
CA TYR A 656 -26.19 -2.80 -31.98
C TYR A 656 -25.71 -2.34 -30.59
N ASN A 657 -26.01 -3.11 -29.55
CA ASN A 657 -25.65 -2.82 -28.16
C ASN A 657 -24.51 -3.73 -27.71
N ALA A 658 -23.30 -3.43 -28.18
CA ALA A 658 -22.11 -4.23 -27.88
C ALA A 658 -21.73 -4.14 -26.40
N MET A 659 -21.30 -5.28 -25.86
CA MET A 659 -20.55 -5.35 -24.63
C MET A 659 -19.07 -5.46 -25.00
N VAL A 660 -18.26 -4.56 -24.46
CA VAL A 660 -16.83 -4.44 -24.72
C VAL A 660 -16.07 -5.16 -23.62
N GLN A 661 -15.09 -5.97 -24.01
CA GLN A 661 -14.21 -6.62 -23.05
C GLN A 661 -13.36 -5.57 -22.33
N VAL A 662 -13.28 -5.65 -21.00
CA VAL A 662 -12.50 -4.72 -20.19
C VAL A 662 -11.05 -5.18 -20.15
N GLY A 663 -10.19 -4.56 -20.97
CA GLY A 663 -8.78 -4.96 -21.09
C GLY A 663 -8.62 -6.43 -21.49
N ASP A 664 -7.54 -7.07 -21.01
CA ASP A 664 -7.29 -8.51 -21.17
C ASP A 664 -7.93 -9.35 -20.04
N THR A 665 -9.11 -8.94 -19.56
CA THR A 665 -9.84 -9.63 -18.48
C THR A 665 -11.01 -10.45 -19.01
N ASN A 666 -11.66 -11.22 -18.14
CA ASN A 666 -12.85 -12.00 -18.49
C ASN A 666 -14.17 -11.21 -18.35
N TRP A 667 -14.10 -9.90 -18.20
CA TRP A 667 -15.28 -9.05 -18.07
C TRP A 667 -15.68 -8.42 -19.39
N TYR A 668 -16.98 -8.50 -19.70
CA TYR A 668 -17.61 -7.77 -20.79
C TYR A 668 -18.58 -6.75 -20.22
N GLU A 669 -18.53 -5.51 -20.72
CA GLU A 669 -19.37 -4.42 -20.23
C GLU A 669 -20.14 -3.72 -21.35
N GLY A 670 -21.44 -3.53 -21.17
CA GLY A 670 -22.30 -2.75 -22.06
C GLY A 670 -23.20 -1.82 -21.27
N THR A 671 -23.47 -0.62 -21.79
CA THR A 671 -24.36 0.35 -21.14
C THR A 671 -25.58 0.61 -22.01
N LEU A 672 -26.77 0.63 -21.41
CA LEU A 672 -28.05 0.87 -22.07
C LEU A 672 -28.86 1.93 -21.36
N ALA A 673 -29.44 2.85 -22.11
CA ALA A 673 -30.55 3.66 -21.61
C ALA A 673 -31.83 2.81 -21.66
N LEU A 674 -32.50 2.67 -20.53
CA LEU A 674 -33.73 1.88 -20.40
C LEU A 674 -34.81 2.74 -19.73
N ASP A 675 -36.03 2.69 -20.27
CA ASP A 675 -37.22 3.31 -19.69
C ASP A 675 -37.86 2.44 -18.60
N VAL A 676 -38.74 3.05 -17.79
CA VAL A 676 -39.54 2.34 -16.77
C VAL A 676 -40.39 1.28 -17.44
N MET A 677 -39.99 0.02 -17.29
CA MET A 677 -40.61 -1.12 -17.94
C MET A 677 -40.50 -2.36 -17.05
N ALA A 678 -41.56 -3.19 -17.03
CA ALA A 678 -41.57 -4.46 -16.31
C ALA A 678 -41.47 -5.64 -17.30
N ASP A 679 -40.85 -6.73 -16.86
CA ASP A 679 -40.60 -7.97 -17.62
C ASP A 679 -39.86 -7.74 -18.96
N GLN A 680 -38.82 -6.91 -18.97
CA GLN A 680 -38.01 -6.70 -20.18
C GLN A 680 -37.18 -7.93 -20.48
N ARG A 681 -37.44 -8.58 -21.62
CA ARG A 681 -36.76 -9.82 -21.99
C ARG A 681 -35.55 -9.58 -22.84
N TYR A 682 -34.47 -10.28 -22.52
CA TYR A 682 -33.21 -10.12 -23.23
C TYR A 682 -32.34 -11.37 -23.13
N ARG A 683 -31.23 -11.33 -23.87
CA ARG A 683 -30.16 -12.31 -23.90
C ARG A 683 -28.85 -11.57 -24.17
N ILE A 684 -27.73 -12.23 -23.90
CA ILE A 684 -26.40 -11.75 -24.28
C ILE A 684 -25.86 -12.68 -25.36
N GLN A 685 -25.61 -12.16 -26.55
CA GLN A 685 -25.33 -12.99 -27.72
C GLN A 685 -24.27 -12.40 -28.64
N SER A 686 -23.50 -13.27 -29.27
CA SER A 686 -22.75 -12.96 -30.49
C SER A 686 -23.68 -13.03 -31.72
N PRO A 687 -23.38 -12.32 -32.83
CA PRO A 687 -24.23 -12.31 -34.03
C PRO A 687 -24.49 -13.69 -34.65
N ASP A 688 -23.57 -14.63 -34.48
CA ASP A 688 -23.71 -16.01 -34.96
C ASP A 688 -24.15 -17.01 -33.88
N MET A 689 -24.33 -16.55 -32.63
CA MET A 689 -24.73 -17.32 -31.45
C MET A 689 -23.82 -18.52 -31.14
N SER A 690 -22.67 -18.64 -31.82
CA SER A 690 -21.77 -19.78 -31.71
C SER A 690 -20.65 -19.51 -30.71
N ALA A 691 -20.26 -18.25 -30.56
CA ALA A 691 -19.27 -17.80 -29.60
C ALA A 691 -19.88 -17.48 -28.23
N ILE A 692 -20.95 -16.68 -28.25
CA ILE A 692 -21.65 -16.22 -27.05
C ILE A 692 -23.15 -16.39 -27.28
N ASP A 693 -23.81 -17.15 -26.42
CA ASP A 693 -25.26 -17.33 -26.37
C ASP A 693 -25.63 -17.55 -24.90
N CYS A 694 -26.03 -16.49 -24.21
CA CYS A 694 -26.30 -16.48 -22.80
C CYS A 694 -27.73 -16.04 -22.48
N GLY A 695 -28.34 -16.69 -21.50
CA GLY A 695 -29.72 -16.51 -21.10
C GLY A 695 -30.07 -17.19 -19.77
N GLY A 696 -31.35 -17.39 -19.50
CA GLY A 696 -31.84 -18.11 -18.32
C GLY A 696 -31.69 -19.64 -18.42
N PRO A 697 -31.87 -20.38 -17.31
CA PRO A 697 -31.80 -21.83 -17.30
C PRO A 697 -32.76 -22.49 -18.30
N THR A 698 -32.27 -23.45 -19.09
CA THR A 698 -33.07 -24.10 -20.15
C THR A 698 -34.32 -24.81 -19.60
N GLY A 699 -35.50 -24.46 -20.10
CA GLY A 699 -36.76 -25.09 -19.73
C GLY A 699 -37.40 -24.53 -18.45
N GLY A 700 -36.84 -23.44 -17.91
CA GLY A 700 -37.33 -22.72 -16.74
C GLY A 700 -38.29 -21.57 -17.05
N GLY A 701 -38.34 -21.11 -18.31
CA GLY A 701 -39.01 -19.85 -18.69
C GLY A 701 -38.13 -18.62 -18.42
N PRO A 702 -38.66 -17.40 -18.54
CA PRO A 702 -37.89 -16.18 -18.35
C PRO A 702 -37.24 -16.13 -16.96
N PHE A 703 -35.93 -15.92 -16.91
CA PHE A 703 -35.15 -15.90 -15.66
C PHE A 703 -34.92 -14.46 -15.20
N PHE A 704 -35.40 -14.14 -14.00
CA PHE A 704 -35.34 -12.76 -13.50
C PHE A 704 -33.92 -12.39 -13.04
N THR A 705 -33.38 -11.31 -13.60
CA THR A 705 -32.09 -10.72 -13.25
C THR A 705 -32.33 -9.39 -12.53
N PRO A 706 -32.25 -9.35 -11.18
CA PRO A 706 -32.44 -8.12 -10.43
C PRO A 706 -31.40 -7.05 -10.79
N VAL A 707 -31.84 -5.79 -10.80
CA VAL A 707 -30.93 -4.64 -10.80
C VAL A 707 -30.24 -4.56 -9.43
N ASP A 708 -28.97 -4.20 -9.44
CA ASP A 708 -28.07 -4.07 -8.30
C ASP A 708 -27.75 -5.38 -7.55
N ALA A 709 -27.92 -6.52 -8.22
CA ALA A 709 -27.52 -7.82 -7.71
C ALA A 709 -26.94 -8.72 -8.80
N PHE A 710 -26.08 -9.65 -8.40
CA PHE A 710 -25.51 -10.65 -9.29
C PHE A 710 -26.55 -11.72 -9.65
N SER A 711 -26.52 -12.13 -10.91
CA SER A 711 -27.32 -13.20 -11.46
C SER A 711 -26.40 -14.19 -12.14
N THR A 712 -26.42 -15.45 -11.70
CA THR A 712 -25.78 -16.53 -12.46
C THR A 712 -26.69 -16.88 -13.63
N ILE A 713 -26.21 -16.65 -14.84
CA ILE A 713 -26.94 -16.96 -16.08
C ILE A 713 -26.32 -18.19 -16.75
N GLN A 714 -26.97 -18.76 -17.76
CA GLN A 714 -26.49 -19.95 -18.47
C GLN A 714 -26.10 -19.56 -19.90
N CYS A 715 -24.96 -20.05 -20.38
CA CYS A 715 -24.53 -19.91 -21.77
C CYS A 715 -24.39 -21.25 -22.50
N GLY A 716 -24.63 -21.21 -23.81
CA GLY A 716 -24.75 -22.39 -24.65
C GLY A 716 -26.05 -23.18 -24.41
N SER A 717 -26.20 -24.31 -25.11
CA SER A 717 -27.35 -25.23 -24.97
C SER A 717 -28.75 -24.65 -25.22
N GLY A 718 -28.86 -23.48 -25.86
CA GLY A 718 -30.14 -22.82 -26.13
C GLY A 718 -30.83 -22.36 -24.83
N PRO A 719 -30.29 -21.34 -24.15
CA PRO A 719 -30.83 -20.84 -22.89
C PRO A 719 -32.17 -20.10 -23.11
N ASP A 720 -32.99 -20.06 -22.06
CA ASP A 720 -34.23 -19.26 -22.05
C ASP A 720 -33.91 -17.76 -21.99
N GLN A 721 -34.91 -16.87 -22.12
CA GLN A 721 -34.65 -15.42 -22.01
C GLN A 721 -34.40 -15.00 -20.55
N LEU A 722 -33.56 -13.99 -20.36
CA LEU A 722 -33.47 -13.24 -19.11
C LEU A 722 -34.62 -12.23 -19.07
N SER A 723 -35.03 -11.84 -17.87
CA SER A 723 -36.07 -10.84 -17.62
C SER A 723 -35.58 -9.86 -16.56
N LEU A 724 -35.83 -8.57 -16.72
CA LEU A 724 -35.46 -7.56 -15.73
C LEU A 724 -36.59 -6.52 -15.58
N ASP A 725 -36.74 -5.98 -14.37
CA ASP A 725 -37.69 -4.90 -14.06
C ASP A 725 -36.93 -3.58 -13.86
N ILE A 726 -37.28 -2.56 -14.64
CA ILE A 726 -36.74 -1.20 -14.54
C ILE A 726 -37.71 -0.33 -13.75
N ALA A 727 -37.35 -0.04 -12.49
CA ALA A 727 -38.15 0.78 -11.60
C ALA A 727 -38.09 2.29 -11.91
N SER A 728 -37.02 2.75 -12.56
CA SER A 728 -36.79 4.16 -12.92
C SER A 728 -36.08 4.25 -14.28
N ALA A 729 -36.51 5.15 -15.16
CA ALA A 729 -35.80 5.36 -16.42
C ALA A 729 -34.37 5.86 -16.14
N GLY A 730 -33.38 5.38 -16.89
CA GLY A 730 -31.98 5.73 -16.65
C GLY A 730 -31.00 4.91 -17.50
N LYS A 731 -29.70 5.19 -17.34
CA LYS A 731 -28.65 4.33 -17.91
C LYS A 731 -28.39 3.16 -16.97
N TYR A 732 -28.20 1.98 -17.54
CA TYR A 732 -27.93 0.74 -16.83
C TYR A 732 -26.67 0.10 -17.41
N LYS A 733 -25.72 -0.24 -16.55
CA LYS A 733 -24.49 -0.92 -16.92
C LYS A 733 -24.65 -2.41 -16.69
N PHE A 734 -24.47 -3.19 -17.74
CA PHE A 734 -24.44 -4.65 -17.72
C PHE A 734 -22.98 -5.09 -17.73
N ALA A 735 -22.56 -5.82 -16.71
CA ALA A 735 -21.23 -6.40 -16.63
C ALA A 735 -21.34 -7.92 -16.51
N LEU A 736 -20.74 -8.63 -17.46
CA LEU A 736 -20.74 -10.08 -17.56
C LEU A 736 -19.34 -10.60 -17.25
N ASP A 737 -19.19 -11.31 -16.14
CA ASP A 737 -17.98 -12.09 -15.83
C ASP A 737 -18.08 -13.43 -16.52
N THR A 738 -17.20 -13.59 -17.50
CA THR A 738 -17.11 -14.75 -18.35
C THR A 738 -16.06 -15.75 -17.92
N GLY A 739 -15.50 -15.54 -16.73
CA GLY A 739 -14.67 -16.52 -16.06
C GLY A 739 -15.36 -17.87 -15.92
N ASN A 740 -16.69 -17.94 -16.04
CA ASN A 740 -17.42 -19.18 -16.29
C ASN A 740 -18.14 -19.20 -17.66
N SER A 741 -17.57 -19.88 -18.67
CA SER A 741 -18.19 -20.03 -20.00
C SER A 741 -19.59 -20.64 -20.00
N ILE A 742 -19.93 -21.46 -18.99
CA ILE A 742 -21.19 -22.21 -18.95
C ILE A 742 -22.21 -21.45 -18.12
N ASN A 743 -21.79 -20.94 -16.97
CA ASN A 743 -22.65 -20.23 -16.03
C ASN A 743 -22.04 -18.88 -15.60
N PRO A 744 -21.91 -17.89 -16.50
CA PRO A 744 -21.28 -16.63 -16.15
C PRO A 744 -22.12 -15.81 -15.17
N SER A 745 -21.46 -14.90 -14.46
CA SER A 745 -22.12 -13.97 -13.55
C SER A 745 -22.43 -12.68 -14.29
N LEU A 746 -23.70 -12.27 -14.28
CA LEU A 746 -24.17 -11.01 -14.83
C LEU A 746 -24.59 -10.09 -13.68
N VAL A 747 -24.12 -8.85 -13.69
CA VAL A 747 -24.66 -7.78 -12.84
C VAL A 747 -25.19 -6.64 -13.70
N ILE A 748 -26.32 -6.08 -13.27
CA ILE A 748 -26.96 -4.92 -13.90
C ILE A 748 -26.99 -3.83 -12.86
N ARG A 749 -26.28 -2.73 -13.08
CA ARG A 749 -26.28 -1.58 -12.16
C ARG A 749 -27.07 -0.43 -12.75
N SER A 750 -27.92 0.18 -11.93
CA SER A 750 -28.54 1.45 -12.32
C SER A 750 -27.51 2.57 -12.17
N GLN A 751 -27.23 3.30 -13.23
CA GLN A 751 -26.51 4.56 -13.14
C GLN A 751 -27.49 5.66 -12.71
N VAL A 752 -28.08 5.52 -11.51
CA VAL A 752 -28.74 6.65 -10.85
C VAL A 752 -27.64 7.49 -10.22
N GLY A 753 -27.26 8.58 -10.90
CA GLY A 753 -26.52 9.67 -10.27
C GLY A 753 -25.20 9.28 -9.58
N THR A 754 -24.26 8.72 -10.33
CA THR A 754 -22.82 8.91 -10.06
C THR A 754 -22.15 9.17 -11.40
N GLY A 755 -21.83 10.43 -11.68
CA GLY A 755 -21.07 10.78 -12.86
C GLY A 755 -19.74 10.03 -12.87
N PHE A 756 -19.42 9.38 -13.99
CA PHE A 756 -18.03 9.08 -14.30
C PHE A 756 -17.27 10.41 -14.44
N PRO A 757 -16.03 10.50 -13.95
CA PRO A 757 -15.24 11.72 -14.02
C PRO A 757 -14.74 11.87 -15.46
N PHE A 758 -15.41 12.71 -16.24
CA PHE A 758 -14.68 13.50 -17.22
C PHE A 758 -14.48 14.87 -16.59
N ALA A 759 -13.22 15.19 -16.32
CA ALA A 759 -12.83 16.49 -15.79
C ALA A 759 -13.32 17.61 -16.71
N ALA A 760 -14.13 18.51 -16.17
CA ALA A 760 -14.20 19.93 -16.53
C ALA A 760 -14.73 20.69 -15.30
N GLY A 761 -14.15 21.86 -15.04
CA GLY A 761 -14.21 22.60 -13.77
C GLY A 761 -15.59 22.92 -13.21
N GLY A 762 -15.60 23.35 -11.95
CA GLY A 762 -16.73 23.57 -11.01
C GLY A 762 -17.87 24.52 -11.41
N CYS A 763 -18.28 24.55 -12.67
CA CYS A 763 -19.54 25.12 -13.12
C CYS A 763 -20.60 24.02 -13.30
N GLY A 764 -21.54 23.94 -12.36
CA GLY A 764 -22.63 22.96 -12.41
C GLY A 764 -23.63 23.25 -13.53
N PHE A 765 -23.37 22.81 -14.75
CA PHE A 765 -24.38 22.68 -15.80
C PHE A 765 -25.06 21.31 -15.70
N ALA A 766 -26.37 21.30 -15.49
CA ALA A 766 -27.17 20.08 -15.54
C ALA A 766 -27.69 19.91 -16.97
N ASP A 767 -27.23 18.86 -17.66
CA ASP A 767 -27.85 18.41 -18.91
C ASP A 767 -29.34 18.14 -18.65
N PRO A 768 -30.28 18.82 -19.34
CA PRO A 768 -31.71 18.64 -19.11
C PRO A 768 -32.24 17.28 -19.60
N GLY A 769 -31.38 16.38 -20.07
CA GLY A 769 -31.76 15.01 -20.37
C GLY A 769 -32.69 14.95 -21.57
N ASN A 770 -32.25 15.48 -22.71
CA ASN A 770 -32.99 15.38 -23.95
C ASN A 770 -32.36 14.35 -24.90
N ASP A 771 -33.25 13.68 -25.62
CA ASP A 771 -33.01 12.71 -26.67
C ASP A 771 -32.06 13.26 -27.75
N ASN A 772 -30.95 12.57 -28.01
CA ASN A 772 -30.03 12.84 -29.12
C ASN A 772 -30.65 12.47 -30.50
N THR A 773 -31.95 12.63 -30.69
CA THR A 773 -32.53 12.78 -32.03
C THR A 773 -32.18 14.16 -32.57
N ALA A 774 -31.04 14.26 -33.23
CA ALA A 774 -30.68 15.44 -34.01
C ALA A 774 -31.78 15.76 -35.03
N GLN A 775 -32.50 16.87 -34.83
CA GLN A 775 -33.02 17.67 -35.95
C GLN A 775 -31.93 18.56 -36.56
N PHE A 776 -30.80 18.71 -35.86
CA PHE A 776 -29.64 19.51 -36.22
C PHE A 776 -28.38 18.66 -36.02
N GLY A 777 -27.81 18.18 -37.12
CA GLY A 777 -26.60 17.35 -37.11
C GLY A 777 -25.36 18.20 -36.81
N GLU A 778 -24.42 17.57 -36.10
CA GLU A 778 -23.04 17.96 -35.76
C GLU A 778 -22.81 18.53 -34.35
N GLU A 779 -21.74 18.03 -33.73
CA GLU A 779 -21.20 18.48 -32.45
C GLU A 779 -20.53 19.84 -32.63
N MET A 780 -20.91 20.85 -31.83
CA MET A 780 -20.35 22.19 -31.91
C MET A 780 -19.35 22.42 -30.78
N PHE A 781 -18.23 23.07 -31.07
CA PHE A 781 -17.15 23.32 -30.11
C PHE A 781 -16.76 24.80 -30.08
N LEU A 782 -16.36 25.28 -28.91
CA LEU A 782 -15.59 26.52 -28.75
C LEU A 782 -14.13 26.23 -29.09
N ARG A 783 -13.71 26.59 -30.31
CA ARG A 783 -12.35 26.36 -30.80
C ARG A 783 -11.57 27.65 -30.77
N GLY A 784 -10.50 27.70 -29.99
CA GLY A 784 -9.79 28.96 -29.75
C GLY A 784 -8.34 28.79 -29.32
N ASN A 785 -7.72 29.89 -28.90
CA ASN A 785 -6.35 29.91 -28.42
C ASN A 785 -6.09 28.94 -27.24
N PHE A 786 -7.11 28.64 -26.44
CA PHE A 786 -7.06 27.71 -25.30
C PHE A 786 -7.13 26.23 -25.69
N THR A 787 -7.68 25.88 -26.86
CA THR A 787 -7.64 24.50 -27.40
C THR A 787 -6.55 24.31 -28.46
N GLY A 788 -5.72 25.32 -28.71
CA GLY A 788 -4.86 25.34 -29.91
C GLY A 788 -5.65 25.22 -31.22
N TRP A 789 -6.93 25.65 -31.21
CA TRP A 789 -7.92 25.52 -32.28
C TRP A 789 -8.38 24.08 -32.59
N ALA A 790 -8.10 23.10 -31.72
CA ALA A 790 -8.66 21.75 -31.84
C ALA A 790 -10.15 21.71 -31.43
N ALA A 791 -10.86 20.68 -31.90
CA ALA A 791 -12.17 20.30 -31.40
C ALA A 791 -11.97 19.46 -30.14
N ASP A 792 -11.87 20.16 -29.01
CA ASP A 792 -11.60 19.56 -27.70
C ASP A 792 -12.93 19.21 -27.01
N PRO A 793 -13.18 17.96 -26.62
CA PRO A 793 -14.39 17.55 -25.90
C PRO A 793 -14.65 18.38 -24.63
N MET A 794 -13.61 18.91 -23.98
CA MET A 794 -13.76 19.78 -22.80
C MET A 794 -14.40 21.14 -23.12
N TRP A 795 -14.48 21.52 -24.40
CA TRP A 795 -15.01 22.79 -24.89
C TRP A 795 -16.21 22.60 -25.84
N GLN A 796 -16.90 21.48 -25.72
CA GLN A 796 -18.10 21.16 -26.49
C GLN A 796 -19.32 21.95 -25.99
N LEU A 797 -20.15 22.43 -26.93
CA LEU A 797 -21.47 22.98 -26.66
C LEU A 797 -22.52 21.88 -26.82
N LEU A 798 -23.37 21.71 -25.81
CA LEU A 798 -24.41 20.69 -25.81
C LEU A 798 -25.61 21.18 -26.63
N ASN A 799 -26.15 20.32 -27.49
CA ASN A 799 -27.36 20.61 -28.24
C ASN A 799 -28.59 20.35 -27.37
N MET A 800 -29.41 21.38 -27.17
CA MET A 800 -30.58 21.31 -26.28
C MET A 800 -31.81 20.67 -26.95
N GLY A 801 -31.71 20.31 -28.24
CA GLY A 801 -32.75 19.62 -29.01
C GLY A 801 -33.74 20.54 -29.74
N ASP A 802 -33.67 21.86 -29.52
CA ASP A 802 -34.46 22.88 -30.22
C ASP A 802 -33.63 23.74 -31.20
N GLY A 803 -32.37 23.36 -31.42
CA GLY A 803 -31.39 24.11 -32.22
C GLY A 803 -30.52 25.05 -31.40
N THR A 804 -30.78 25.20 -30.09
CA THR A 804 -29.92 25.95 -29.16
C THR A 804 -28.73 25.10 -28.74
N PHE A 805 -27.54 25.70 -28.71
CA PHE A 805 -26.34 25.10 -28.18
C PHE A 805 -25.93 25.82 -26.89
N GLN A 806 -25.68 25.06 -25.82
CA GLN A 806 -25.37 25.64 -24.52
C GLN A 806 -24.28 24.85 -23.78
N SER A 807 -23.38 25.53 -23.08
CA SER A 807 -22.46 24.91 -22.13
C SER A 807 -21.89 25.95 -21.16
N GLU A 808 -21.42 25.49 -20.00
CA GLU A 808 -20.78 26.32 -18.98
C GLU A 808 -19.30 26.00 -18.86
N PHE A 809 -18.47 27.04 -18.78
CA PHE A 809 -17.02 26.89 -18.60
C PHE A 809 -16.51 27.77 -17.47
N GLU A 810 -15.58 27.25 -16.69
CA GLU A 810 -14.76 28.06 -15.78
C GLU A 810 -13.74 28.82 -16.61
N LEU A 811 -13.82 30.16 -16.59
CA LEU A 811 -12.87 31.01 -17.28
C LEU A 811 -12.11 31.88 -16.29
N THR A 812 -10.78 31.94 -16.46
CA THR A 812 -9.90 32.87 -15.75
C THR A 812 -9.90 34.25 -16.43
N ALA A 813 -9.78 35.32 -15.65
CA ALA A 813 -9.68 36.70 -16.13
C ALA A 813 -8.60 36.86 -17.21
N GLY A 814 -8.99 37.36 -18.38
CA GLY A 814 -8.13 37.37 -19.56
C GLY A 814 -8.90 37.58 -20.86
N ASN A 815 -8.22 37.40 -22.00
CA ASN A 815 -8.83 37.51 -23.32
C ASN A 815 -8.98 36.13 -23.94
N LEU A 816 -10.22 35.75 -24.22
CA LEU A 816 -10.59 34.54 -24.95
C LEU A 816 -10.71 34.88 -26.44
N VAL A 817 -10.04 34.11 -27.31
CA VAL A 817 -10.15 34.26 -28.77
C VAL A 817 -10.57 32.92 -29.37
N PHE A 818 -11.75 32.87 -29.97
CA PHE A 818 -12.37 31.61 -30.39
C PHE A 818 -13.33 31.74 -31.57
N LYS A 819 -13.82 30.59 -32.04
CA LYS A 819 -14.93 30.40 -32.97
C LYS A 819 -15.85 29.31 -32.44
N ILE A 820 -17.10 29.32 -32.88
CA ILE A 820 -18.01 28.19 -32.69
C ILE A 820 -18.02 27.41 -33.98
N ALA A 821 -17.52 26.18 -33.96
CA ALA A 821 -17.44 25.37 -35.17
C ALA A 821 -17.56 23.87 -34.90
N GLY A 822 -17.99 23.12 -35.91
CA GLY A 822 -17.98 21.66 -35.87
C GLY A 822 -16.57 21.08 -35.83
N ALA A 823 -16.47 19.77 -35.56
CA ALA A 823 -15.20 19.06 -35.46
C ALA A 823 -14.35 19.17 -36.73
N ASP A 824 -14.99 19.17 -37.91
CA ASP A 824 -14.36 19.31 -39.23
C ASP A 824 -14.27 20.76 -39.74
N TRP A 825 -14.61 21.75 -38.89
CA TRP A 825 -14.77 23.18 -39.20
C TRP A 825 -16.01 23.54 -40.02
N SER A 826 -16.93 22.61 -40.26
CA SER A 826 -18.27 22.92 -40.77
C SER A 826 -19.32 22.58 -39.70
N PRO A 827 -20.39 23.38 -39.53
CA PRO A 827 -20.43 24.82 -39.84
C PRO A 827 -19.43 25.63 -38.99
N GLU A 828 -19.00 26.81 -39.45
CA GLU A 828 -18.12 27.75 -38.71
C GLU A 828 -18.83 29.08 -38.49
N TYR A 829 -18.81 29.60 -37.25
CA TYR A 829 -19.38 30.89 -36.85
C TYR A 829 -18.30 31.79 -36.24
N GLY A 830 -18.24 33.04 -36.69
CA GLY A 830 -17.17 33.99 -36.38
C GLY A 830 -17.65 35.36 -35.88
N ALA A 831 -16.70 36.27 -35.64
CA ALA A 831 -16.87 37.52 -34.92
C ALA A 831 -18.14 38.32 -35.27
N PRO A 832 -18.86 38.84 -34.26
CA PRO A 832 -19.97 39.75 -34.48
C PRO A 832 -19.48 41.12 -35.00
N ALA A 833 -20.40 42.01 -35.37
CA ALA A 833 -20.09 43.38 -35.74
C ALA A 833 -19.72 44.26 -34.51
N GLY A 834 -18.67 43.89 -33.76
CA GLY A 834 -18.20 44.53 -32.53
C GLY A 834 -17.52 43.56 -31.57
N PRO A 835 -16.93 44.03 -30.44
CA PRO A 835 -16.44 43.14 -29.38
C PRO A 835 -17.62 42.47 -28.63
N MET A 836 -17.45 41.20 -28.25
CA MET A 836 -18.44 40.50 -27.41
C MET A 836 -18.54 41.17 -26.04
N MET A 837 -19.77 41.32 -25.55
CA MET A 837 -20.08 41.91 -24.26
C MET A 837 -20.87 40.91 -23.42
N THR A 838 -20.55 40.80 -22.13
CA THR A 838 -21.24 39.90 -21.20
C THR A 838 -22.72 40.28 -21.07
N GLY A 839 -23.60 39.27 -21.17
CA GLY A 839 -25.04 39.38 -20.93
C GLY A 839 -25.86 39.96 -22.09
N GLU A 840 -25.23 40.37 -23.19
CA GLU A 840 -25.90 40.92 -24.37
C GLU A 840 -25.81 39.93 -25.53
N PRO A 841 -26.94 39.45 -26.07
CA PRO A 841 -26.95 38.58 -27.24
C PRO A 841 -26.38 39.29 -28.47
N GLN A 842 -25.48 38.63 -29.21
CA GLN A 842 -24.91 39.19 -30.44
C GLN A 842 -24.90 38.17 -31.57
N ASP A 843 -25.28 38.62 -32.75
CA ASP A 843 -25.36 37.81 -33.96
C ASP A 843 -23.95 37.50 -34.52
N ILE A 844 -23.60 36.21 -34.55
CA ILE A 844 -22.38 35.67 -35.13
C ILE A 844 -22.71 34.98 -36.46
N PRO A 845 -22.33 35.56 -37.62
CA PRO A 845 -22.69 35.01 -38.92
C PRO A 845 -21.92 33.74 -39.23
N ARG A 846 -22.57 32.82 -39.96
CA ARG A 846 -21.92 31.64 -40.54
C ARG A 846 -20.90 32.09 -41.58
N ALA A 847 -19.67 31.61 -41.44
CA ALA A 847 -18.59 31.93 -42.35
C ALA A 847 -18.59 30.96 -43.55
N SER A 848 -18.38 31.48 -44.76
CA SER A 848 -18.22 30.68 -45.99
C SER A 848 -16.75 30.31 -46.31
N GLY A 849 -15.88 30.48 -45.31
CA GLY A 849 -14.41 30.33 -45.32
C GLY A 849 -13.88 30.72 -43.93
N PRO A 850 -12.54 30.77 -43.69
CA PRO A 850 -12.00 31.03 -42.35
C PRO A 850 -12.53 32.35 -41.82
N GLY A 851 -13.45 32.26 -40.86
CA GLY A 851 -14.17 33.38 -40.28
C GLY A 851 -13.24 34.27 -39.46
N THR A 852 -13.72 35.45 -39.09
CA THR A 852 -13.03 36.29 -38.11
C THR A 852 -13.17 35.70 -36.70
N ASP A 853 -12.13 35.78 -35.90
CA ASP A 853 -12.15 35.22 -34.54
C ASP A 853 -12.96 36.10 -33.58
N ILE A 854 -13.83 35.47 -32.79
CA ILE A 854 -14.57 36.11 -31.71
C ILE A 854 -13.58 36.41 -30.58
N THR A 855 -13.54 37.66 -30.11
CA THR A 855 -12.74 38.05 -28.93
C THR A 855 -13.67 38.44 -27.79
N TYR A 856 -13.46 37.82 -26.63
CA TYR A 856 -14.22 38.08 -25.41
C TYR A 856 -13.27 38.36 -24.24
N GLY A 857 -13.51 39.46 -23.51
CA GLY A 857 -12.76 39.81 -22.32
C GLY A 857 -13.43 39.23 -21.08
N VAL A 858 -12.81 38.20 -20.50
CA VAL A 858 -13.21 37.58 -19.25
C VAL A 858 -12.82 38.53 -18.11
N ALA A 859 -13.81 39.05 -17.38
CA ALA A 859 -13.62 40.13 -16.42
C ALA A 859 -12.99 39.67 -15.10
N GLU A 860 -13.39 38.49 -14.64
CA GLU A 860 -12.97 37.85 -13.38
C GLU A 860 -13.12 36.34 -13.50
N ASP A 861 -12.39 35.60 -12.67
CA ASP A 861 -12.45 34.14 -12.59
C ASP A 861 -13.87 33.73 -12.14
N ASN A 862 -14.63 33.09 -13.02
CA ASN A 862 -16.03 32.72 -12.74
C ASN A 862 -16.53 31.63 -13.68
N CYS A 863 -17.77 31.19 -13.45
CA CYS A 863 -18.53 30.37 -14.37
C CYS A 863 -19.21 31.22 -15.43
N TYR A 864 -18.94 30.90 -16.70
CA TYR A 864 -19.53 31.58 -17.85
C TYR A 864 -20.38 30.60 -18.64
N ASN A 865 -21.66 30.92 -18.79
CA ASN A 865 -22.58 30.20 -19.65
C ASN A 865 -22.51 30.77 -21.07
N PHE A 866 -22.28 29.89 -22.05
CA PHE A 866 -22.32 30.19 -23.47
C PHE A 866 -23.59 29.62 -24.05
N GLU A 867 -24.45 30.47 -24.57
CA GLU A 867 -25.71 30.08 -25.19
C GLU A 867 -25.75 30.63 -26.62
N ALA A 868 -25.84 29.74 -27.62
CA ALA A 868 -25.92 30.09 -29.02
C ALA A 868 -27.25 29.62 -29.62
N VAL A 869 -28.10 30.58 -30.01
CA VAL A 869 -29.46 30.33 -30.50
C VAL A 869 -29.55 30.65 -32.00
N PRO A 870 -30.22 29.86 -32.84
CA PRO A 870 -30.42 30.20 -34.26
C PRO A 870 -31.19 31.52 -34.44
N SER A 871 -30.65 32.44 -35.23
CA SER A 871 -31.24 33.77 -35.45
C SER A 871 -32.52 33.77 -36.31
N ALA A 872 -32.76 32.70 -37.08
CA ALA A 872 -33.96 32.50 -37.90
C ALA A 872 -34.33 31.02 -38.08
N ASN A 873 -35.63 30.71 -38.05
CA ASN A 873 -36.18 29.34 -38.15
C ASN A 873 -36.15 28.73 -39.58
N THR A 874 -35.47 29.34 -40.54
CA THR A 874 -35.36 28.80 -41.92
C THR A 874 -33.96 28.27 -42.15
N LEU A 875 -33.84 26.94 -42.28
CA LEU A 875 -32.57 26.25 -42.42
C LEU A 875 -32.18 26.07 -43.89
N PRO A 876 -30.88 26.19 -44.23
CA PRO A 876 -30.34 25.78 -45.53
C PRO A 876 -30.34 24.25 -45.71
N GLU A 877 -29.97 23.74 -46.90
CA GLU A 877 -29.96 22.30 -47.24
C GLU A 877 -29.06 21.43 -46.34
N ASP A 878 -28.09 22.05 -45.64
CA ASP A 878 -27.17 21.38 -44.70
C ASP A 878 -27.63 21.45 -43.24
N ASN A 879 -28.85 21.93 -42.99
CA ASN A 879 -29.46 22.04 -41.67
C ASN A 879 -28.70 22.91 -40.66
N ALA A 880 -27.72 23.73 -41.07
CA ALA A 880 -27.00 24.64 -40.17
C ALA A 880 -27.45 26.11 -40.35
N PRO A 881 -27.80 26.84 -39.28
CA PRO A 881 -28.33 28.20 -39.40
C PRO A 881 -27.32 29.19 -40.02
N GLU A 882 -27.82 30.18 -40.77
CA GLU A 882 -26.99 31.22 -41.42
C GLU A 882 -26.32 32.17 -40.41
N SER A 883 -26.86 32.27 -39.19
CA SER A 883 -26.18 32.91 -38.06
C SER A 883 -26.72 32.39 -36.72
N LEU A 884 -25.91 32.52 -35.67
CA LEU A 884 -26.29 32.22 -34.28
C LEU A 884 -26.28 33.51 -33.48
N GLU A 885 -27.24 33.71 -32.59
CA GLU A 885 -27.22 34.73 -31.56
C GLU A 885 -26.49 34.15 -30.33
N LEU A 886 -25.24 34.57 -30.12
CA LEU A 886 -24.41 34.11 -28.99
C LEU A 886 -24.56 35.07 -27.80
N THR A 887 -24.91 34.52 -26.65
CA THR A 887 -24.93 35.20 -25.36
C THR A 887 -23.92 34.55 -24.43
N ILE A 888 -23.04 35.35 -23.83
CA ILE A 888 -22.11 34.90 -22.79
C ILE A 888 -22.53 35.55 -21.48
N SER A 889 -22.97 34.78 -20.49
CA SER A 889 -23.44 35.30 -19.19
C SER A 889 -22.64 34.73 -18.04
N VAL A 890 -22.43 35.53 -16.98
CA VAL A 890 -21.77 35.08 -15.75
C VAL A 890 -22.81 34.42 -14.85
N LYS A 891 -22.53 33.19 -14.41
CA LYS A 891 -23.31 32.47 -13.42
C LYS A 891 -22.60 32.62 -12.06
N PRO A 892 -23.24 33.20 -11.03
CA PRO A 892 -22.63 33.27 -9.70
C PRO A 892 -22.36 31.85 -9.19
N LEU A 893 -21.14 31.60 -8.71
CA LEU A 893 -20.74 30.33 -8.09
C LEU A 893 -21.76 29.90 -7.02
N ASP A 894 -22.34 28.70 -7.17
CA ASP A 894 -23.05 28.04 -6.09
C ASP A 894 -22.00 27.64 -5.05
N THR A 895 -22.11 28.14 -3.83
CA THR A 895 -21.02 28.15 -2.84
C THR A 895 -20.93 26.85 -2.03
N GLY A 896 -20.84 25.72 -2.74
CA GLY A 896 -20.50 24.40 -2.21
C GLY A 896 -18.99 24.14 -2.27
N GLU A 897 -18.42 23.76 -1.11
CA GLU A 897 -17.02 23.41 -0.83
C GLU A 897 -15.89 24.47 -1.01
N PRO A 898 -15.10 24.74 0.05
CA PRO A 898 -13.99 25.69 -0.03
C PRO A 898 -12.78 25.07 -0.74
N THR A 899 -12.43 25.57 -1.91
CA THR A 899 -11.23 25.18 -2.67
C THR A 899 -9.92 25.80 -2.16
N ALA A 900 -9.95 26.58 -1.07
CA ALA A 900 -8.75 27.12 -0.45
C ALA A 900 -8.50 26.52 0.93
N GLN A 901 -7.34 25.87 1.08
CA GLN A 901 -6.82 25.34 2.35
C GLN A 901 -6.80 26.45 3.42
N PRO A 902 -7.58 26.34 4.52
CA PRO A 902 -7.48 27.26 5.63
C PRO A 902 -6.28 26.93 6.51
N PHE A 903 -5.68 27.94 7.13
CA PHE A 903 -4.55 27.80 8.06
C PHE A 903 -4.83 28.57 9.34
N VAL A 904 -4.26 28.11 10.45
CA VAL A 904 -4.10 28.95 11.65
C VAL A 904 -2.85 29.80 11.48
N ARG A 905 -3.03 31.10 11.23
CA ARG A 905 -1.93 32.05 10.96
C ARG A 905 -1.83 33.04 12.10
N GLY A 906 -0.66 33.16 12.74
CA GLY A 906 -0.48 34.06 13.87
C GLY A 906 0.96 34.37 14.20
N GLY A 907 1.20 35.16 15.25
CA GLY A 907 2.55 35.52 15.68
C GLY A 907 3.45 34.31 15.95
N PHE A 908 2.89 33.20 16.44
CA PHE A 908 3.64 31.98 16.78
C PHE A 908 4.18 31.21 15.57
N ASN A 909 3.66 31.45 14.36
CA ASN A 909 4.19 30.88 13.11
C ASN A 909 4.57 31.94 12.08
N GLY A 910 4.81 33.18 12.53
CA GLY A 910 5.20 34.30 11.66
C GLY A 910 4.15 34.70 10.62
N TRP A 911 2.88 34.40 10.88
CA TRP A 911 1.74 34.58 9.95
C TRP A 911 1.85 33.77 8.64
N GLY A 912 2.69 32.72 8.62
CA GLY A 912 2.86 31.82 7.49
C GLY A 912 1.78 30.73 7.39
N GLU A 913 1.99 29.80 6.46
CA GLU A 913 1.07 28.71 6.11
C GLU A 913 1.44 27.38 6.81
N GLY A 914 2.29 27.44 7.85
CA GLY A 914 2.86 26.23 8.48
C GLY A 914 1.89 25.39 9.33
N ASN A 915 0.63 25.81 9.48
CA ASN A 915 -0.37 25.12 10.30
C ASN A 915 -1.70 24.94 9.53
N PRO A 916 -1.77 24.01 8.55
CA PRO A 916 -2.96 23.76 7.75
C PRO A 916 -4.08 23.13 8.60
N LEU A 917 -5.29 23.63 8.46
CA LEU A 917 -6.49 23.05 9.05
C LEU A 917 -7.02 21.92 8.17
N THR A 918 -7.01 20.70 8.67
CA THR A 918 -7.47 19.52 7.93
C THR A 918 -8.98 19.36 8.10
N MET A 919 -9.69 19.08 7.00
CA MET A 919 -11.12 18.83 7.06
C MET A 919 -11.38 17.45 7.68
N VAL A 920 -12.21 17.41 8.73
CA VAL A 920 -12.58 16.19 9.46
C VAL A 920 -13.96 15.69 9.01
N ASP A 921 -14.86 16.63 8.67
CA ASP A 921 -16.14 16.36 8.01
C ASP A 921 -16.55 17.60 7.19
N ALA A 922 -17.68 17.53 6.48
CA ALA A 922 -18.19 18.61 5.60
C ALA A 922 -18.37 19.98 6.28
N THR A 923 -18.30 20.05 7.60
CA THR A 923 -18.47 21.30 8.37
C THR A 923 -17.38 21.54 9.40
N ARG A 924 -16.43 20.62 9.62
CA ARG A 924 -15.45 20.72 10.71
C ARG A 924 -14.01 20.61 10.21
N PHE A 925 -13.15 21.51 10.72
CA PHE A 925 -11.72 21.52 10.43
C PHE A 925 -10.89 21.52 11.70
N GLU A 926 -9.74 20.82 11.68
CA GLU A 926 -8.90 20.66 12.87
C GLU A 926 -7.40 20.73 12.54
N THR A 927 -6.63 21.26 13.49
CA THR A 927 -5.16 21.16 13.51
C THR A 927 -4.66 21.19 14.95
N THR A 928 -3.58 20.49 15.22
CA THR A 928 -2.86 20.57 16.49
C THR A 928 -1.58 21.37 16.29
N ILE A 929 -1.31 22.32 17.18
CA ILE A 929 -0.16 23.21 17.09
C ILE A 929 0.57 23.21 18.43
N ASN A 930 1.87 22.96 18.39
CA ASN A 930 2.75 23.20 19.54
C ASN A 930 2.98 24.71 19.67
N ILE A 931 2.51 25.31 20.78
CA ILE A 931 2.59 26.75 21.02
C ILE A 931 3.44 27.00 22.26
N ASN A 932 4.41 27.91 22.16
CA ASN A 932 5.19 28.38 23.31
C ASN A 932 4.37 29.32 24.20
N ALA A 933 4.65 29.31 25.51
CA ALA A 933 3.96 30.16 26.47
C ALA A 933 4.03 31.66 26.09
N GLY A 934 2.88 32.34 26.03
CA GLY A 934 2.81 33.75 25.66
C GLY A 934 1.41 34.22 25.27
N ASP A 935 1.28 35.54 25.09
CA ASP A 935 0.11 36.17 24.48
C ASP A 935 0.33 36.23 22.97
N TRP A 936 -0.50 35.50 22.23
CA TRP A 936 -0.37 35.40 20.78
C TRP A 936 -1.60 35.96 20.08
N ASP A 937 -1.36 36.66 18.98
CA ASP A 937 -2.40 37.03 18.04
C ASP A 937 -2.42 36.10 16.82
N PHE A 938 -3.62 35.78 16.33
CA PHE A 938 -3.80 34.87 15.20
C PHE A 938 -5.15 35.07 14.52
N LYS A 939 -5.30 34.41 13.36
CA LYS A 939 -6.50 34.33 12.52
C LYS A 939 -6.61 32.97 11.87
N ILE A 940 -7.80 32.67 11.37
CA ILE A 940 -8.03 31.56 10.46
C ILE A 940 -8.09 32.14 9.06
N ALA A 941 -7.12 31.82 8.20
CA ALA A 941 -7.06 32.41 6.87
C ALA A 941 -6.44 31.47 5.84
N SER A 942 -6.88 31.60 4.59
CA SER A 942 -6.27 30.97 3.42
C SER A 942 -4.97 31.68 3.03
N SER A 943 -4.17 31.06 2.15
CA SER A 943 -2.90 31.63 1.64
C SER A 943 -3.10 33.03 1.05
N ASP A 944 -4.18 33.23 0.30
CA ASP A 944 -4.55 34.47 -0.37
C ASP A 944 -5.19 35.54 0.54
N TRP A 945 -5.48 35.22 1.81
CA TRP A 945 -6.22 36.07 2.77
C TRP A 945 -7.62 36.54 2.33
N ALA A 946 -8.09 36.06 1.18
CA ALA A 946 -9.31 36.51 0.53
C ALA A 946 -10.40 35.44 0.59
N THR A 947 -10.05 34.18 0.37
CA THR A 947 -11.00 33.07 0.33
C THR A 947 -11.49 32.68 1.72
N VAL A 948 -10.58 32.58 2.69
CA VAL A 948 -10.89 32.44 4.12
C VAL A 948 -10.13 33.53 4.85
N ASN A 949 -10.85 34.33 5.64
CA ASN A 949 -10.28 35.32 6.54
C ASN A 949 -11.25 35.57 7.68
N CYS A 950 -11.01 34.88 8.79
CA CYS A 950 -11.89 34.84 9.95
C CYS A 950 -11.12 35.24 11.21
N GLY A 951 -11.75 36.09 12.01
CA GLY A 951 -11.22 36.58 13.28
C GLY A 951 -12.32 37.21 14.13
N GLY A 952 -12.00 38.27 14.88
CA GLY A 952 -12.99 39.03 15.64
C GLY A 952 -13.83 39.99 14.78
N PRO A 953 -14.97 40.50 15.30
CA PRO A 953 -15.78 41.55 14.67
C PRO A 953 -14.97 42.77 14.25
N GLN A 954 -15.28 43.29 13.06
CA GLN A 954 -14.55 44.38 12.41
C GLN A 954 -14.60 45.72 13.17
N ASP A 955 -15.60 45.92 14.03
CA ASP A 955 -15.83 47.15 14.80
C ASP A 955 -14.99 47.28 16.09
N LEU A 956 -14.23 46.24 16.46
CA LEU A 956 -13.41 46.22 17.68
C LEU A 956 -12.08 46.99 17.57
N GLY A 957 -11.67 47.43 16.38
CA GLY A 957 -10.54 48.34 16.17
C GLY A 957 -9.12 47.81 16.49
N SER A 958 -8.96 46.68 17.19
CA SER A 958 -7.63 46.09 17.46
C SER A 958 -7.61 44.55 17.55
N SER A 959 -8.35 43.91 18.47
CA SER A 959 -8.40 42.44 18.59
C SER A 959 -9.57 41.95 19.45
N MET A 960 -9.93 40.66 19.32
CA MET A 960 -10.89 39.95 20.18
C MET A 960 -10.14 38.90 21.02
N SER A 961 -10.41 38.82 22.32
CA SER A 961 -9.83 37.77 23.17
C SER A 961 -10.61 36.47 23.01
N THR A 962 -9.89 35.35 22.85
CA THR A 962 -10.41 33.99 22.87
C THR A 962 -9.78 33.23 24.04
N SER A 963 -10.57 32.36 24.70
CA SER A 963 -10.11 31.56 25.84
C SER A 963 -9.82 30.13 25.39
N VAL A 964 -8.72 29.56 25.89
CA VAL A 964 -8.48 28.11 25.85
C VAL A 964 -9.62 27.40 26.61
N ASP A 965 -10.13 26.31 26.04
CA ASP A 965 -11.32 25.53 26.46
C ASP A 965 -12.65 26.28 26.40
N GLY A 966 -12.77 27.30 25.53
CA GLY A 966 -14.03 27.99 25.26
C GLY A 966 -14.31 28.17 23.78
N ASP A 967 -15.60 28.19 23.44
CA ASP A 967 -16.06 28.44 22.07
C ASP A 967 -16.03 29.94 21.77
N THR A 968 -15.48 30.31 20.62
CA THR A 968 -15.39 31.68 20.12
C THR A 968 -16.03 31.77 18.75
N THR A 969 -17.12 32.52 18.63
CA THR A 969 -17.74 32.80 17.34
C THR A 969 -16.90 33.80 16.54
N LEU A 970 -16.50 33.40 15.35
CA LEU A 970 -15.69 34.20 14.44
C LEU A 970 -16.56 35.04 13.51
N SER A 971 -15.99 36.14 13.03
CA SER A 971 -16.52 36.94 11.92
C SER A 971 -15.59 36.79 10.72
N CYS A 972 -16.13 36.35 9.59
CA CYS A 972 -15.38 36.13 8.36
C CYS A 972 -15.69 37.22 7.32
N GLY A 973 -14.68 37.72 6.63
CA GLY A 973 -14.88 38.68 5.54
C GLY A 973 -13.67 39.54 5.21
N GLN A 974 -13.92 40.67 4.54
CA GLN A 974 -12.91 41.63 4.13
C GLN A 974 -12.44 42.43 5.35
N ASN A 975 -11.45 41.90 6.08
CA ASN A 975 -10.73 42.53 7.21
C ASN A 975 -11.37 42.39 8.61
N PRO A 976 -11.48 41.16 9.16
CA PRO A 976 -11.82 40.95 10.58
C PRO A 976 -10.68 41.38 11.51
N ALA A 977 -10.98 41.60 12.80
CA ALA A 977 -9.97 41.84 13.83
C ALA A 977 -9.15 40.57 14.14
N ASN A 978 -7.93 40.69 14.65
CA ASN A 978 -7.15 39.52 15.10
C ASN A 978 -7.79 38.88 16.35
N LEU A 979 -7.62 37.58 16.53
CA LEU A 979 -7.89 36.89 17.80
C LEU A 979 -6.66 37.00 18.69
N THR A 980 -6.84 37.03 20.01
CA THR A 980 -5.75 36.99 21.00
C THR A 980 -6.04 35.94 22.07
N ALA A 981 -5.06 35.10 22.38
CA ALA A 981 -5.14 34.13 23.47
C ALA A 981 -3.80 34.03 24.21
N ASN A 982 -3.89 33.76 25.50
CA ASN A 982 -2.75 33.41 26.33
C ASN A 982 -2.61 31.89 26.34
N PHE A 983 -1.44 31.41 25.91
CA PHE A 983 -1.10 29.99 25.88
C PHE A 983 -0.01 29.69 26.91
N SER A 984 -0.04 28.47 27.47
CA SER A 984 1.14 27.86 28.12
C SER A 984 1.94 27.09 27.07
N THR A 985 3.17 26.69 27.37
CA THR A 985 3.92 25.83 26.43
C THR A 985 3.27 24.45 26.35
N GLY A 986 2.85 24.03 25.16
CA GLY A 986 2.24 22.72 24.93
C GLY A 986 1.48 22.62 23.61
N ASP A 987 0.87 21.47 23.36
CA ASP A 987 0.06 21.23 22.18
C ASP A 987 -1.38 21.70 22.37
N TYR A 988 -1.91 22.41 21.39
CA TYR A 988 -3.28 22.89 21.38
C TYR A 988 -3.98 22.48 20.10
N LYS A 989 -5.15 21.86 20.24
CA LYS A 989 -6.03 21.51 19.13
C LYS A 989 -6.98 22.67 18.86
N PHE A 990 -6.91 23.20 17.64
CA PHE A 990 -7.83 24.19 17.11
C PHE A 990 -8.89 23.45 16.30
N THR A 991 -10.14 23.53 16.73
CA THR A 991 -11.30 22.97 16.03
C THR A 991 -12.18 24.11 15.53
N ILE A 992 -12.47 24.13 14.23
CA ILE A 992 -13.40 25.07 13.59
C ILE A 992 -14.65 24.31 13.19
N ASP A 993 -15.80 24.71 13.75
CA ASP A 993 -17.12 24.29 13.27
C ASP A 993 -17.69 25.39 12.35
N ALA A 994 -17.71 25.09 11.05
CA ALA A 994 -18.21 25.90 9.96
C ALA A 994 -19.62 25.52 9.50
N SER A 995 -20.40 24.80 10.32
CA SER A 995 -21.84 24.54 10.06
C SER A 995 -22.63 25.84 9.86
N ASN A 996 -22.16 26.95 10.45
CA ASN A 996 -22.57 28.31 10.09
C ASN A 996 -21.40 29.07 9.45
N ARG A 997 -21.26 28.96 8.12
CA ARG A 997 -20.15 29.56 7.35
C ARG A 997 -20.02 31.09 7.50
N ALA A 998 -21.09 31.79 7.84
CA ALA A 998 -21.05 33.24 8.07
C ALA A 998 -20.44 33.61 9.42
N ASN A 999 -20.59 32.74 10.43
CA ASN A 999 -20.07 32.93 11.78
C ASN A 999 -19.59 31.58 12.35
N PRO A 1000 -18.46 31.04 11.86
CA PRO A 1000 -17.96 29.74 12.31
C PRO A 1000 -17.51 29.83 13.77
N THR A 1001 -17.50 28.70 14.47
CA THR A 1001 -17.08 28.63 15.87
C THR A 1001 -15.70 28.02 15.98
N LEU A 1002 -14.79 28.71 16.66
CA LEU A 1002 -13.47 28.21 17.02
C LEU A 1002 -13.46 27.71 18.46
N THR A 1003 -12.95 26.50 18.67
CA THR A 1003 -12.63 25.95 19.98
C THR A 1003 -11.13 25.62 20.03
N VAL A 1004 -10.43 26.07 21.07
CA VAL A 1004 -9.00 25.78 21.26
C VAL A 1004 -8.81 25.00 22.55
N THR A 1005 -8.36 23.74 22.46
CA THR A 1005 -8.25 22.84 23.62
C THR A 1005 -6.81 22.38 23.83
N PRO A 1006 -6.27 22.36 25.07
CA PRO A 1006 -4.97 21.76 25.35
C PRO A 1006 -5.04 20.25 25.09
N VAL A 1007 -4.10 19.73 24.31
CA VAL A 1007 -3.95 18.30 24.10
C VAL A 1007 -3.16 17.75 25.29
N GLY A 1008 -3.80 16.90 26.10
CA GLY A 1008 -3.19 16.27 27.29
C GLY A 1008 -3.46 16.95 28.65
N GLY A 1009 -4.40 17.90 28.74
CA GLY A 1009 -4.89 18.45 30.02
C GLY A 1009 -6.23 17.84 30.46
N PRO A 1010 -6.58 17.83 31.77
CA PRO A 1010 -7.81 17.20 32.25
C PRO A 1010 -9.04 17.97 31.76
N THR A 1011 -9.79 17.39 30.82
CA THR A 1011 -11.09 17.93 30.37
C THR A 1011 -12.06 18.05 31.54
N SER A 1012 -12.66 19.22 31.68
CA SER A 1012 -13.61 19.60 32.71
C SER A 1012 -14.99 18.92 32.54
N ALA A 1013 -15.05 17.61 32.76
CA ALA A 1013 -16.30 16.86 32.93
C ALA A 1013 -16.45 16.33 34.36
N ALA A 1014 -16.41 17.24 35.35
CA ALA A 1014 -16.64 16.91 36.75
C ALA A 1014 -18.04 17.36 37.21
N SER A 1015 -19.04 16.49 37.03
CA SER A 1015 -20.18 16.44 37.96
C SER A 1015 -20.91 15.11 37.86
N LYS A 1016 -20.94 14.40 38.98
CA LYS A 1016 -21.62 13.11 39.27
C LYS A 1016 -20.83 11.85 38.91
N ARG A 1017 -19.93 11.46 39.82
CA ARG A 1017 -20.04 10.19 40.58
C ARG A 1017 -19.11 10.25 41.78
N VAL A 1018 -19.70 10.50 42.94
CA VAL A 1018 -19.08 10.28 44.26
C VAL A 1018 -19.20 8.78 44.55
N GLY A 1019 -18.08 8.09 44.81
CA GLY A 1019 -18.14 6.76 45.42
C GLY A 1019 -16.90 5.89 45.33
N ARG A 1020 -15.91 6.18 46.19
CA ARG A 1020 -14.89 5.25 46.74
C ARG A 1020 -13.81 4.71 45.80
N GLN A 1021 -12.60 5.26 45.95
CA GLN A 1021 -11.39 4.45 46.12
C GLN A 1021 -10.31 5.31 46.79
N SER A 1022 -10.22 5.18 48.10
CA SER A 1022 -9.02 5.51 48.86
C SER A 1022 -8.21 4.23 49.02
N ASP A 1023 -6.89 4.39 49.01
CA ASP A 1023 -5.84 3.40 49.31
C ASP A 1023 -5.14 2.87 48.05
N ILE A 1024 -4.07 3.59 47.66
CA ILE A 1024 -2.72 3.15 47.26
C ILE A 1024 -2.02 4.39 46.68
N ARG A 1025 -1.46 5.22 47.58
CA ARG A 1025 -0.41 6.22 47.27
C ARG A 1025 0.48 6.33 48.50
N ALA A 1026 1.50 5.50 48.54
CA ALA A 1026 2.67 5.69 49.39
C ALA A 1026 3.79 4.77 48.89
N GLU A 1027 4.55 5.19 47.86
CA GLU A 1027 5.97 4.81 47.64
C GLU A 1027 6.56 5.42 46.34
N ALA A 1028 6.39 6.73 46.11
CA ALA A 1028 7.08 7.42 45.01
C ALA A 1028 7.45 8.87 45.39
N SER A 1029 8.06 9.06 46.57
CA SER A 1029 8.59 10.35 46.98
C SER A 1029 9.86 10.22 47.82
N ARG A 1030 10.91 9.66 47.23
CA ARG A 1030 12.31 9.90 47.61
C ARG A 1030 13.13 9.85 46.33
N TYR A 1031 14.11 10.75 46.20
CA TYR A 1031 14.91 11.07 45.01
C TYR A 1031 14.30 12.15 44.11
N ASN A 1032 14.22 13.37 44.66
CA ASN A 1032 14.46 14.57 43.85
C ASN A 1032 15.11 15.60 44.78
N ASP A 1033 16.44 15.56 44.85
CA ASP A 1033 17.29 16.59 45.44
C ASP A 1033 18.75 16.29 45.03
N ALA A 1034 19.17 16.78 43.85
CA ALA A 1034 20.54 17.23 43.57
C ALA A 1034 20.63 17.81 42.15
N GLU A 1035 20.92 19.11 42.11
CA GLU A 1035 21.47 19.96 41.05
C GLU A 1035 21.94 19.27 39.75
N THR A 1036 21.28 19.60 38.64
CA THR A 1036 21.78 19.42 37.27
C THR A 1036 22.69 20.59 36.87
N PRO A 1037 23.97 20.37 36.51
CA PRO A 1037 24.74 21.33 35.74
C PRO A 1037 24.48 21.12 34.25
N GLU A 1038 24.30 22.23 33.53
CA GLU A 1038 24.27 22.30 32.06
C GLU A 1038 25.47 21.56 31.46
N LEU A 1039 25.20 20.53 30.65
CA LEU A 1039 26.18 19.94 29.73
C LEU A 1039 25.86 20.42 28.32
N GLN A 1040 26.72 21.32 27.82
CA GLN A 1040 26.78 21.67 26.42
C GLN A 1040 27.14 20.43 25.60
N VAL A 1041 26.24 20.04 24.71
CA VAL A 1041 26.53 19.08 23.64
C VAL A 1041 27.32 19.82 22.56
N THR A 1042 28.65 19.67 22.59
CA THR A 1042 29.48 19.86 21.40
C THR A 1042 29.52 18.53 20.67
N GLY A 1043 29.17 18.56 19.38
CA GLY A 1043 28.90 17.39 18.57
C GLY A 1043 30.08 16.44 18.37
N TYR A 1044 29.70 15.23 17.98
CA TYR A 1044 30.31 14.42 16.94
C TYR A 1044 29.19 13.75 16.15
#